data_AF-A0A7V7XJU6-F1
#
_entry.id   AF-A0A7V7XJU6-F1
#
_cell.length_a   1.000
_cell.length_b   1.000
_cell.length_c   1.000
_cell.angle_alpha   90.00
_cell.angle_beta   90.00
_cell.angle_gamma   90.00
#
_symmetry.space_group_name_H-M   'P 1'
#
loop_
_entity.id
_entity.type
_entity.pdbx_description
1 polymer ?
#
loop_
_entity_poly.entity_id
_entity_poly.type
_entity_poly.pdbx_seq_one_letter_code
_entity_poly.pdbx_strand_id
1 'polypeptide(L)'
;MPLKRQFAILLFYVLVGFLSLFTVIFTTGSRIPGQGATDYYHFSWSYWWVGHILDTPGANLYETNYVIFPFTSNISYHTLAVFWFPLWAVTKPLLGALGAFNAISWTAFTLTGLLCYAFLRRAGVSNGLALLGGAALEVTPLMFLATWWTTPNLLGVFWYPAHLLIWGEVARQAHHRWKSWAWAGIEGAALWAALLTDLQHLLFLAFLLPPFALLTMIQSRRRVKLAALGGFALVVFLILSWWVGPLRPMLEFDRDKTVAAEGGLIWGIPFPDGYVGIPDYVRLYSAGGLITLAVFSALAVSLIRQTRKEVRRLKWFWFGVMLPPLILSAGMEITLAGTTIRMPYAWLHELTGGTFRAPGRLGPVFVFPALVFAGLAWTPIVAKRLHVFLIPVLFWVLLAYHLIPIETQPNPPIYKFYKMMASETGDPYDEYVVLEVPVAVGDGIVTVGKPEDLKPMYYGSIHHKRMVTGHFSRAYLEYYWYLRTDHPVLSWLGQRRALELTVVEPLLREMIFTYPIGYIVIHQDAIGLETDAVQEIIGYFNRLPDLLCPIAVEDDAIAYRTAWHPNGCPARTPPEVQPGVYQVDVGADGDESYLGWGFYWPEYPAGISWRWMGAYPQAELYVDLPPADYEISLAVQSFWRERSLQIVVNGTALDTVSIKTDFLQEFTFFVPQKVIGDGKHIIVQFVYDSPDVPTDVGQSADPRSLALALDWIRFAAVDPPGAGR
;
A
#
# COMPACT_ATOMS: atom_id res chain seq x y z
N MET A 1 16.52 5.43 39.38
CA MET A 1 15.64 4.34 39.86
C MET A 1 16.45 3.06 39.87
N PRO A 2 16.17 2.06 40.74
CA PRO A 2 16.84 0.77 40.67
C PRO A 2 16.62 0.10 39.31
N LEU A 3 17.63 -0.59 38.78
CA LEU A 3 17.60 -1.25 37.46
C LEU A 3 16.40 -2.19 37.31
N LYS A 4 16.11 -3.00 38.35
CA LYS A 4 14.95 -3.92 38.40
C LYS A 4 13.62 -3.21 38.09
N ARG A 5 13.47 -1.98 38.57
CA ARG A 5 12.25 -1.21 38.38
C ARG A 5 12.14 -0.67 36.95
N GLN A 6 13.25 -0.22 36.37
CA GLN A 6 13.27 0.24 34.98
C GLN A 6 12.94 -0.92 34.03
N PHE A 7 13.49 -2.11 34.30
CA PHE A 7 13.17 -3.33 33.55
C PHE A 7 11.69 -3.69 33.65
N ALA A 8 11.09 -3.64 34.85
CA ALA A 8 9.66 -3.92 35.02
C ALA A 8 8.75 -2.93 34.25
N ILE A 9 9.14 -1.65 34.18
CA ILE A 9 8.40 -0.63 33.43
C ILE A 9 8.54 -0.87 31.91
N LEU A 10 9.75 -1.20 31.45
CA LEU A 10 9.98 -1.57 30.06
C LEU A 10 9.13 -2.80 29.69
N LEU A 11 9.22 -3.86 30.48
CA LEU A 11 8.47 -5.10 30.26
C LEU A 11 6.95 -4.84 30.24
N PHE A 12 6.45 -3.96 31.11
CA PHE A 12 5.04 -3.56 31.10
C PHE A 12 4.61 -3.00 29.74
N TYR A 13 5.35 -2.03 29.18
CA TYR A 13 5.00 -1.44 27.88
C TYR A 13 5.21 -2.41 26.72
N VAL A 14 6.27 -3.23 26.77
CA VAL A 14 6.48 -4.32 25.80
C VAL A 14 5.28 -5.27 25.76
N LEU A 15 4.73 -5.63 26.93
CA LEU A 15 3.55 -6.50 27.04
C LEU A 15 2.27 -5.80 26.59
N VAL A 16 2.09 -4.50 26.88
CA VAL A 16 0.94 -3.72 26.38
C VAL A 16 0.97 -3.68 24.86
N GLY A 17 2.07 -3.28 24.24
CA GLY A 17 2.23 -3.29 22.79
C GLY A 17 2.02 -4.67 22.19
N PHE A 18 2.53 -5.73 22.82
CA PHE A 18 2.30 -7.11 22.36
C PHE A 18 0.82 -7.49 22.39
N LEU A 19 0.13 -7.19 23.49
CA LEU A 19 -1.31 -7.48 23.63
C LEU A 19 -2.16 -6.63 22.70
N SER A 20 -1.78 -5.38 22.43
CA SER A 20 -2.48 -4.51 21.48
C SER A 20 -2.29 -4.94 20.02
N LEU A 21 -1.15 -5.53 19.70
CA LEU A 21 -0.80 -5.97 18.34
C LEU A 21 -0.91 -7.49 18.16
N PHE A 22 -1.54 -8.21 19.09
CA PHE A 22 -1.48 -9.67 19.13
C PHE A 22 -1.92 -10.31 17.81
N THR A 23 -3.01 -9.83 17.19
CA THR A 23 -3.49 -10.36 15.90
C THR A 23 -2.41 -10.23 14.83
N VAL A 24 -1.85 -9.04 14.67
CA VAL A 24 -0.79 -8.73 13.70
C VAL A 24 0.47 -9.56 13.95
N ILE A 25 0.86 -9.71 15.22
CA ILE A 25 2.02 -10.49 15.62
C ILE A 25 1.81 -11.98 15.30
N PHE A 26 0.66 -12.56 15.65
CA PHE A 26 0.36 -13.97 15.43
C PHE A 26 0.04 -14.33 13.97
N THR A 27 -0.33 -13.35 13.13
CA THR A 27 -0.52 -13.55 11.68
C THR A 27 0.69 -13.10 10.85
N THR A 28 1.83 -12.80 11.49
CA THR A 28 3.05 -12.37 10.81
C THR A 28 3.45 -13.37 9.71
N GLY A 29 3.73 -12.85 8.52
CA GLY A 29 4.17 -13.65 7.37
C GLY A 29 3.04 -14.17 6.48
N SER A 30 1.78 -14.12 6.92
CA SER A 30 0.63 -14.57 6.12
C SER A 30 -0.41 -13.48 5.87
N ARG A 31 -0.58 -12.54 6.80
CA ARG A 31 -1.60 -11.50 6.69
C ARG A 31 -1.09 -10.12 7.08
N ILE A 32 -1.40 -9.13 6.25
CA ILE A 32 -1.11 -7.71 6.44
C ILE A 32 -2.24 -7.09 7.28
N PRO A 33 -1.94 -6.15 8.21
CA PRO A 33 -2.97 -5.34 8.86
C PRO A 33 -3.84 -4.56 7.87
N GLY A 34 -5.12 -4.37 8.19
CA GLY A 34 -6.08 -3.61 7.38
C GLY A 34 -6.83 -4.43 6.34
N GLN A 35 -7.58 -3.71 5.50
CA GLN A 35 -8.31 -4.24 4.34
C GLN A 35 -8.11 -3.31 3.13
N GLY A 36 -8.09 -3.87 1.92
CA GLY A 36 -7.94 -3.10 0.67
C GLY A 36 -6.50 -2.64 0.40
N ALA A 37 -6.34 -1.58 -0.39
CA ALA A 37 -5.05 -0.93 -0.61
C ALA A 37 -4.58 -0.15 0.63
N THR A 38 -3.90 -0.83 1.54
CA THR A 38 -3.17 -0.22 2.66
C THR A 38 -1.82 0.36 2.22
N ASP A 39 -1.19 1.18 3.06
CA ASP A 39 0.10 1.80 2.72
C ASP A 39 1.30 0.82 2.73
N TYR A 40 1.09 -0.43 3.14
CA TYR A 40 2.09 -1.51 3.18
C TYR A 40 2.84 -1.66 1.86
N TYR A 41 2.11 -1.58 0.73
CA TYR A 41 2.69 -1.81 -0.60
C TYR A 41 3.72 -0.74 -0.93
N HIS A 42 3.40 0.54 -0.70
CA HIS A 42 4.32 1.63 -1.00
C HIS A 42 5.45 1.71 0.03
N PHE A 43 5.20 1.47 1.33
CA PHE A 43 6.29 1.47 2.32
C PHE A 43 7.25 0.29 2.15
N SER A 44 6.76 -0.87 1.71
CA SER A 44 7.61 -2.01 1.35
C SER A 44 8.56 -1.62 0.21
N TRP A 45 8.02 -0.92 -0.79
CA TRP A 45 8.82 -0.31 -1.84
C TRP A 45 9.78 0.77 -1.30
N SER A 46 9.35 1.67 -0.40
CA SER A 46 10.20 2.73 0.17
C SER A 46 11.43 2.16 0.88
N TYR A 47 11.29 1.11 1.67
CA TYR A 47 12.44 0.48 2.34
C TYR A 47 13.31 -0.30 1.38
N TRP A 48 12.74 -0.93 0.35
CA TRP A 48 13.56 -1.46 -0.73
C TRP A 48 14.35 -0.34 -1.43
N TRP A 49 13.72 0.79 -1.75
CA TRP A 49 14.35 1.94 -2.39
C TRP A 49 15.50 2.50 -1.57
N VAL A 50 15.32 2.67 -0.24
CA VAL A 50 16.42 3.09 0.64
C VAL A 50 17.58 2.11 0.57
N GLY A 51 17.33 0.79 0.58
CA GLY A 51 18.37 -0.22 0.40
C GLY A 51 19.05 -0.14 -0.96
N HIS A 52 18.27 -0.06 -2.04
CA HIS A 52 18.76 0.05 -3.41
C HIS A 52 19.66 1.27 -3.60
N ILE A 53 19.32 2.43 -3.02
CA ILE A 53 20.14 3.63 -3.06
C ILE A 53 21.48 3.45 -2.33
N LEU A 54 21.48 2.74 -1.20
CA LEU A 54 22.72 2.45 -0.48
C LEU A 54 23.66 1.54 -1.30
N ASP A 55 23.09 0.69 -2.15
CA ASP A 55 23.83 -0.23 -3.02
C ASP A 55 24.16 0.38 -4.41
N THR A 56 23.58 1.52 -4.76
CA THR A 56 23.69 2.15 -6.09
C THR A 56 24.45 3.49 -6.02
N PRO A 57 25.75 3.53 -6.36
CA PRO A 57 26.54 4.74 -6.29
C PRO A 57 25.95 5.89 -7.13
N GLY A 58 25.84 7.07 -6.52
CA GLY A 58 25.38 8.30 -7.19
C GLY A 58 23.87 8.46 -7.31
N ALA A 59 23.07 7.46 -6.91
CA ALA A 59 21.62 7.58 -6.91
C ALA A 59 21.12 8.49 -5.76
N ASN A 60 20.08 9.27 -6.02
CA ASN A 60 19.52 10.23 -5.06
C ASN A 60 18.33 9.60 -4.31
N LEU A 61 18.38 9.61 -2.97
CA LEU A 61 17.30 9.05 -2.14
C LEU A 61 15.94 9.71 -2.41
N TYR A 62 15.93 10.98 -2.76
CA TYR A 62 14.71 11.78 -2.90
C TYR A 62 14.27 12.01 -4.35
N GLU A 63 14.92 11.36 -5.32
CA GLU A 63 14.53 11.42 -6.73
C GLU A 63 14.53 10.02 -7.33
N THR A 64 13.47 9.64 -8.01
CA THR A 64 13.36 8.29 -8.57
C THR A 64 12.53 8.27 -9.83
N ASN A 65 12.93 7.42 -10.78
CA ASN A 65 12.14 7.06 -11.96
C ASN A 65 11.73 5.58 -11.91
N TYR A 66 11.83 4.93 -10.75
CA TYR A 66 11.45 3.52 -10.60
C TYR A 66 9.94 3.32 -10.51
N VAL A 67 9.18 4.38 -10.26
CA VAL A 67 7.71 4.36 -10.18
C VAL A 67 7.20 5.63 -10.84
N ILE A 68 6.05 5.57 -11.52
CA ILE A 68 5.54 6.65 -12.38
C ILE A 68 6.53 6.94 -13.54
N PHE A 69 7.19 5.91 -14.05
CA PHE A 69 8.02 5.99 -15.25
C PHE A 69 7.15 6.49 -16.44
N PRO A 70 7.66 7.38 -17.32
CA PRO A 70 9.06 7.78 -17.56
C PRO A 70 9.54 8.98 -16.73
N PHE A 71 8.74 9.47 -15.79
CA PHE A 71 9.08 10.68 -15.06
C PHE A 71 10.02 10.40 -13.89
N THR A 72 10.98 11.30 -13.67
CA THR A 72 11.72 11.35 -12.41
C THR A 72 10.92 12.17 -11.41
N SER A 73 10.43 11.50 -10.36
CA SER A 73 9.66 12.11 -9.29
C SER A 73 10.55 12.55 -8.14
N ASN A 74 10.39 13.81 -7.70
CA ASN A 74 10.94 14.27 -6.42
C ASN A 74 10.02 13.78 -5.29
N ILE A 75 10.54 12.87 -4.47
CA ILE A 75 9.81 12.20 -3.38
C ILE A 75 10.20 12.77 -2.00
N SER A 76 10.69 14.00 -1.93
CA SER A 76 11.07 14.63 -0.66
C SER A 76 9.90 14.93 0.28
N TYR A 77 8.69 15.09 -0.25
CA TYR A 77 7.44 15.16 0.52
C TYR A 77 6.71 13.81 0.63
N HIS A 78 7.25 12.76 0.00
CA HIS A 78 6.77 11.41 0.22
C HIS A 78 7.22 10.91 1.59
N THR A 79 6.36 10.11 2.24
CA THR A 79 6.58 9.60 3.59
C THR A 79 7.52 8.39 3.54
N LEU A 80 8.82 8.59 3.28
CA LEU A 80 9.79 7.48 3.19
C LEU A 80 10.05 6.75 4.52
N ALA A 81 9.79 7.41 5.66
CA ALA A 81 10.01 6.87 7.01
C ALA A 81 11.42 6.28 7.24
N VAL A 82 12.46 6.92 6.68
CA VAL A 82 13.87 6.50 6.68
C VAL A 82 14.40 6.21 8.09
N PHE A 83 13.89 6.90 9.12
CA PHE A 83 14.27 6.64 10.51
C PHE A 83 14.11 5.17 10.92
N TRP A 84 13.12 4.48 10.38
CA TRP A 84 12.83 3.07 10.71
C TRP A 84 13.63 2.07 9.88
N PHE A 85 14.28 2.50 8.81
CA PHE A 85 15.03 1.63 7.92
C PHE A 85 16.10 0.77 8.64
N PRO A 86 16.89 1.28 9.60
CA PRO A 86 17.85 0.45 10.32
C PRO A 86 17.20 -0.73 11.06
N LEU A 87 16.05 -0.53 11.69
CA LEU A 87 15.32 -1.60 12.37
C LEU A 87 14.77 -2.61 11.34
N TRP A 88 14.24 -2.11 10.22
CA TRP A 88 13.77 -2.96 9.13
C TRP A 88 14.90 -3.81 8.53
N ALA A 89 16.05 -3.20 8.25
CA ALA A 89 17.21 -3.87 7.64
C ALA A 89 17.76 -4.99 8.55
N VAL A 90 17.75 -4.80 9.87
CA VAL A 90 18.18 -5.81 10.84
C VAL A 90 17.15 -6.94 10.98
N THR A 91 15.86 -6.64 10.93
CA THR A 91 14.80 -7.61 11.22
C THR A 91 14.26 -8.35 9.99
N LYS A 92 14.31 -7.73 8.79
CA LYS A 92 13.84 -8.33 7.53
C LYS A 92 14.50 -9.69 7.22
N PRO A 93 15.82 -9.88 7.36
CA PRO A 93 16.44 -11.19 7.08
C PRO A 93 15.94 -12.31 8.01
N LEU A 94 15.46 -11.95 9.21
CA LEU A 94 14.99 -12.91 10.21
C LEU A 94 13.49 -13.19 10.12
N LEU A 95 12.69 -12.16 9.78
CA LEU A 95 11.23 -12.19 9.91
C LEU A 95 10.48 -11.98 8.58
N GLY A 96 11.20 -11.73 7.48
CA GLY A 96 10.62 -11.25 6.22
C GLY A 96 10.21 -9.77 6.30
N ALA A 97 9.76 -9.21 5.16
CA ALA A 97 9.38 -7.80 5.08
C ALA A 97 8.21 -7.45 6.03
N LEU A 98 7.14 -8.24 6.00
CA LEU A 98 5.97 -8.05 6.87
C LEU A 98 6.32 -8.16 8.35
N GLY A 99 7.14 -9.15 8.74
CA GLY A 99 7.59 -9.28 10.12
C GLY A 99 8.45 -8.11 10.59
N ALA A 100 9.25 -7.51 9.70
CA ALA A 100 9.98 -6.28 10.00
C ALA A 100 9.04 -5.08 10.24
N PHE A 101 7.96 -4.93 9.47
CA PHE A 101 6.92 -3.92 9.73
C PHE A 101 6.23 -4.11 11.09
N ASN A 102 5.95 -5.37 11.45
CA ASN A 102 5.37 -5.70 12.74
C ASN A 102 6.33 -5.39 13.89
N ALA A 103 7.63 -5.63 13.70
CA ALA A 103 8.67 -5.26 14.66
C ALA A 103 8.77 -3.73 14.84
N ILE A 104 8.68 -2.95 13.76
CA ILE A 104 8.58 -1.48 13.81
C ILE A 104 7.35 -1.06 14.62
N SER A 105 6.19 -1.62 14.30
CA SER A 105 4.93 -1.31 15.00
C SER A 105 5.03 -1.56 16.50
N TRP A 106 5.49 -2.74 16.89
CA TRP A 106 5.65 -3.10 18.29
C TRP A 106 6.68 -2.22 19.03
N THR A 107 7.78 -1.90 18.37
CA THR A 107 8.80 -1.00 18.92
C THR A 107 8.24 0.41 19.12
N ALA A 108 7.49 0.93 18.16
CA ALA A 108 6.91 2.27 18.21
C ALA A 108 5.87 2.41 19.34
N PHE A 109 5.01 1.39 19.53
CA PHE A 109 4.07 1.32 20.66
C PHE A 109 4.84 1.36 21.99
N THR A 110 5.82 0.47 22.14
CA THR A 110 6.64 0.36 23.35
C THR A 110 7.35 1.69 23.68
N LEU A 111 7.98 2.32 22.68
CA LEU A 111 8.68 3.60 22.86
C LEU A 111 7.71 4.73 23.24
N THR A 112 6.51 4.74 22.65
CA THR A 112 5.48 5.76 22.93
C THR A 112 5.06 5.69 24.39
N GLY A 113 4.72 4.50 24.89
CA GLY A 113 4.35 4.30 26.29
C GLY A 113 5.49 4.62 27.26
N LEU A 114 6.69 4.09 27.00
CA LEU A 114 7.85 4.24 27.85
C LEU A 114 8.34 5.69 27.98
N LEU A 115 8.45 6.41 26.87
CA LEU A 115 8.92 7.80 26.88
C LEU A 115 7.87 8.73 27.48
N CYS A 116 6.58 8.50 27.21
CA CYS A 116 5.51 9.25 27.87
C CYS A 116 5.53 9.05 29.39
N TYR A 117 5.67 7.80 29.87
CA TYR A 117 5.87 7.52 31.29
C TYR A 117 7.06 8.29 31.87
N ALA A 118 8.22 8.21 31.21
CA ALA A 118 9.43 8.87 31.68
C ALA A 118 9.23 10.39 31.79
N PHE A 119 8.52 10.99 30.83
CA PHE A 119 8.17 12.40 30.86
C PHE A 119 7.19 12.74 32.00
N LEU A 120 6.08 12.01 32.13
CA LEU A 120 5.08 12.22 33.19
C LEU A 120 5.73 12.13 34.58
N ARG A 121 6.61 11.15 34.78
CA ARG A 121 7.39 11.00 36.01
C ARG A 121 8.28 12.20 36.28
N ARG A 122 8.95 12.72 35.26
CA ARG A 122 9.80 13.92 35.35
C ARG A 122 8.97 15.18 35.65
N ALA A 123 7.76 15.27 35.12
CA ALA A 123 6.83 16.37 35.40
C ALA A 123 6.27 16.32 36.84
N GLY A 124 6.45 15.22 37.56
CA GLY A 124 5.99 15.04 38.95
C GLY A 124 4.69 14.27 39.09
N VAL A 125 4.16 13.68 38.01
CA VAL A 125 2.98 12.81 38.05
C VAL A 125 3.30 11.52 38.79
N SER A 126 2.44 11.07 39.72
CA SER A 126 2.65 9.84 40.51
C SER A 126 2.93 8.60 39.63
N ASN A 127 3.64 7.60 40.17
CA ASN A 127 4.08 6.44 39.37
C ASN A 127 2.94 5.72 38.67
N GLY A 128 1.86 5.49 39.38
CA GLY A 128 0.71 4.76 38.85
C GLY A 128 -0.02 5.53 37.75
N LEU A 129 -0.24 6.83 37.95
CA LEU A 129 -0.83 7.69 36.91
C LEU A 129 0.09 7.86 35.70
N ALA A 130 1.42 7.90 35.92
CA ALA A 130 2.36 7.93 34.82
C ALA A 130 2.35 6.61 34.03
N LEU A 131 2.21 5.46 34.70
CA LEU A 131 2.09 4.16 34.02
C LEU A 131 0.85 4.13 33.12
N LEU A 132 -0.31 4.51 33.68
CA LEU A 132 -1.56 4.63 32.93
C LEU A 132 -1.48 5.65 31.80
N GLY A 133 -0.88 6.82 32.03
CA GLY A 133 -0.75 7.85 31.01
C GLY A 133 0.13 7.39 29.84
N GLY A 134 1.22 6.68 30.11
CA GLY A 134 2.02 6.05 29.06
C GLY A 134 1.21 5.01 28.28
N ALA A 135 0.51 4.12 28.98
CA ALA A 135 -0.30 3.08 28.33
C ALA A 135 -1.42 3.70 27.48
N ALA A 136 -2.09 4.73 28.00
CA ALA A 136 -3.15 5.46 27.29
C ALA A 136 -2.64 6.11 26.01
N LEU A 137 -1.42 6.66 25.98
CA LEU A 137 -0.85 7.22 24.75
C LEU A 137 -0.45 6.12 23.75
N GLU A 138 0.16 5.05 24.24
CA GLU A 138 0.57 3.88 23.45
C GLU A 138 -0.60 3.23 22.71
N VAL A 139 -1.76 3.13 23.36
CA VAL A 139 -2.97 2.52 22.81
C VAL A 139 -3.96 3.55 22.23
N THR A 140 -3.48 4.76 21.92
CA THR A 140 -4.33 5.79 21.29
C THR A 140 -4.92 5.29 19.96
N PRO A 141 -6.10 5.80 19.56
CA PRO A 141 -6.73 5.35 18.32
C PRO A 141 -5.86 5.64 17.10
N LEU A 142 -5.05 6.72 17.12
CA LEU A 142 -4.13 6.99 16.02
C LEU A 142 -3.06 5.88 15.88
N MET A 143 -2.57 5.31 16.98
CA MET A 143 -1.58 4.22 16.90
C MET A 143 -2.19 2.98 16.24
N PHE A 144 -3.44 2.64 16.57
CA PHE A 144 -4.17 1.55 15.92
C PHE A 144 -4.49 1.86 14.46
N LEU A 145 -4.95 3.07 14.16
CA LEU A 145 -5.21 3.52 12.79
C LEU A 145 -3.93 3.47 11.95
N ALA A 146 -2.81 3.90 12.52
CA ALA A 146 -1.52 3.87 11.84
C ALA A 146 -1.08 2.44 11.54
N THR A 147 -1.27 1.50 12.48
CA THR A 147 -1.03 0.07 12.23
C THR A 147 -2.00 -0.51 11.22
N TRP A 148 -3.30 -0.21 11.30
CA TRP A 148 -4.32 -0.70 10.36
C TRP A 148 -4.02 -0.27 8.93
N TRP A 149 -3.60 0.99 8.74
CA TRP A 149 -3.14 1.49 7.43
C TRP A 149 -1.70 1.12 7.11
N THR A 150 -0.96 0.44 7.99
CA THR A 150 0.47 0.10 7.83
C THR A 150 1.36 1.30 7.52
N THR A 151 1.19 2.37 8.29
CA THR A 151 1.86 3.69 8.13
C THR A 151 2.95 3.91 9.19
N PRO A 152 4.18 3.39 9.00
CA PRO A 152 5.25 3.52 9.99
C PRO A 152 5.67 4.98 10.27
N ASN A 153 5.45 5.88 9.30
CA ASN A 153 5.65 7.31 9.48
C ASN A 153 4.75 7.88 10.59
N LEU A 154 3.50 7.40 10.73
CA LEU A 154 2.55 7.90 11.74
C LEU A 154 2.75 7.29 13.14
N LEU A 155 3.46 6.17 13.23
CA LEU A 155 3.79 5.52 14.50
C LEU A 155 4.82 6.30 15.34
N GLY A 156 5.40 7.38 14.81
CA GLY A 156 6.40 8.23 15.46
C GLY A 156 5.90 9.08 16.65
N VAL A 157 4.77 8.75 17.28
CA VAL A 157 4.19 9.52 18.40
C VAL A 157 5.15 9.64 19.59
N PHE A 158 6.06 8.68 19.77
CA PHE A 158 7.10 8.72 20.79
C PHE A 158 8.05 9.93 20.68
N TRP A 159 8.13 10.59 19.50
CA TRP A 159 8.92 11.81 19.33
C TRP A 159 8.46 12.93 20.26
N TYR A 160 7.16 13.05 20.55
CA TYR A 160 6.64 14.13 21.40
C TYR A 160 7.21 14.11 22.82
N PRO A 161 7.11 13.00 23.59
CA PRO A 161 7.78 12.93 24.88
C PRO A 161 9.31 12.91 24.75
N ALA A 162 9.89 12.32 23.70
CA ALA A 162 11.34 12.25 23.50
C ALA A 162 11.97 13.65 23.47
N HIS A 163 11.48 14.53 22.60
CA HIS A 163 11.98 15.89 22.45
C HIS A 163 11.87 16.71 23.74
N LEU A 164 10.75 16.59 24.45
CA LEU A 164 10.58 17.33 25.71
C LEU A 164 11.49 16.79 26.82
N LEU A 165 11.80 15.49 26.81
CA LEU A 165 12.79 14.89 27.71
C LEU A 165 14.20 15.39 27.39
N ILE A 166 14.61 15.37 26.12
CA ILE A 166 15.93 15.80 25.65
C ILE A 166 16.12 17.30 25.91
N TRP A 167 15.17 18.15 25.49
CA TRP A 167 15.20 19.58 25.83
C TRP A 167 15.25 19.82 27.35
N GLY A 168 14.52 19.01 28.12
CA GLY A 168 14.63 19.04 29.57
C GLY A 168 16.07 18.81 30.05
N GLU A 169 16.82 17.88 29.45
CA GLU A 169 18.25 17.67 29.74
C GLU A 169 19.09 18.89 29.35
N VAL A 170 18.86 19.49 28.18
CA VAL A 170 19.51 20.75 27.78
C VAL A 170 19.33 21.81 28.87
N ALA A 171 18.08 22.00 29.33
CA ALA A 171 17.75 22.99 30.35
C ALA A 171 18.41 22.69 31.70
N ARG A 172 18.41 21.43 32.13
CA ARG A 172 19.01 21.02 33.42
C ARG A 172 20.53 21.16 33.40
N GLN A 173 21.17 20.75 32.30
CA GLN A 173 22.61 20.75 32.14
C GLN A 173 23.17 22.11 31.73
N ALA A 174 22.34 23.14 31.54
CA ALA A 174 22.74 24.50 31.16
C ALA A 174 23.81 25.12 32.09
N HIS A 175 24.01 24.58 33.29
CA HIS A 175 25.08 25.01 34.17
C HIS A 175 26.46 24.47 33.82
N HIS A 176 26.54 23.27 33.23
CA HIS A 176 27.77 22.68 32.73
C HIS A 176 28.12 23.23 31.34
N ARG A 177 29.42 23.39 31.05
CA ARG A 177 29.87 23.90 29.74
C ARG A 177 29.62 22.88 28.64
N TRP A 178 30.33 21.75 28.64
CA TRP A 178 30.28 20.76 27.57
C TRP A 178 28.95 20.01 27.48
N LYS A 179 28.43 19.50 28.62
CA LYS A 179 27.22 18.67 28.65
C LYS A 179 26.00 19.37 28.05
N SER A 180 25.84 20.68 28.24
CA SER A 180 24.69 21.41 27.68
C SER A 180 24.73 21.47 26.15
N TRP A 181 25.91 21.67 25.57
CA TRP A 181 26.07 21.70 24.11
C TRP A 181 25.92 20.31 23.50
N ALA A 182 26.43 19.27 24.16
CA ALA A 182 26.21 17.89 23.73
C ALA A 182 24.71 17.54 23.67
N TRP A 183 23.94 17.86 24.73
CA TRP A 183 22.49 17.65 24.71
C TRP A 183 21.75 18.50 23.68
N ALA A 184 22.22 19.72 23.41
CA ALA A 184 21.66 20.55 22.35
C ALA A 184 21.94 19.97 20.95
N GLY A 185 23.12 19.37 20.75
CA GLY A 185 23.43 18.61 19.54
C GLY A 185 22.54 17.37 19.39
N ILE A 186 22.29 16.64 20.48
CA ILE A 186 21.35 15.51 20.51
C ILE A 186 19.93 15.96 20.16
N GLU A 187 19.47 17.12 20.68
CA GLU A 187 18.17 17.69 20.30
C GLU A 187 18.09 18.00 18.81
N GLY A 188 19.14 18.62 18.24
CA GLY A 188 19.21 18.89 16.80
C GLY A 188 19.19 17.62 15.94
N ALA A 189 19.94 16.59 16.35
CA ALA A 189 19.92 15.28 15.69
C ALA A 189 18.57 14.57 15.84
N ALA A 190 17.91 14.68 17.00
CA ALA A 190 16.57 14.15 17.20
C ALA A 190 15.54 14.84 16.31
N LEU A 191 15.66 16.17 16.09
CA LEU A 191 14.75 16.90 15.19
C LEU A 191 14.92 16.42 13.76
N TRP A 192 16.17 16.15 13.35
CA TRP A 192 16.47 15.57 12.05
C TRP A 192 15.92 14.14 11.93
N ALA A 193 16.05 13.32 12.97
CA ALA A 193 15.47 11.97 12.99
C ALA A 193 13.93 11.99 12.95
N ALA A 194 13.29 12.96 13.61
CA ALA A 194 11.85 13.18 13.50
C ALA A 194 11.44 13.57 12.07
N LEU A 195 12.21 14.45 11.40
CA LEU A 195 12.02 14.77 9.98
C LEU A 195 12.13 13.53 9.08
N LEU A 196 13.11 12.66 9.34
CA LEU A 196 13.28 11.40 8.62
C LEU A 196 12.18 10.35 8.94
N THR A 197 11.42 10.55 10.02
CA THR A 197 10.23 9.74 10.29
C THR A 197 9.06 10.28 9.47
N ASP A 198 8.74 11.57 9.65
CA ASP A 198 7.75 12.32 8.88
C ASP A 198 7.88 13.82 9.17
N LEU A 199 7.78 14.68 8.15
CA LEU A 199 7.72 16.14 8.31
C LEU A 199 6.62 16.59 9.30
N GLN A 200 5.50 15.88 9.32
CA GLN A 200 4.37 16.18 10.19
C GLN A 200 4.76 16.14 11.67
N HIS A 201 5.67 15.26 12.08
CA HIS A 201 6.12 15.23 13.48
C HIS A 201 6.83 16.54 13.88
N LEU A 202 7.56 17.20 12.98
CA LEU A 202 8.14 18.52 13.25
C LEU A 202 7.07 19.60 13.39
N LEU A 203 6.08 19.61 12.50
CA LEU A 203 4.94 20.54 12.58
C LEU A 203 4.19 20.36 13.90
N PHE A 204 4.00 19.11 14.33
CA PHE A 204 3.36 18.77 15.59
C PHE A 204 4.19 19.15 16.81
N LEU A 205 5.50 18.95 16.76
CA LEU A 205 6.41 19.37 17.82
C LEU A 205 6.41 20.89 18.03
N ALA A 206 6.09 21.69 17.02
CA ALA A 206 5.97 23.15 17.15
C ALA A 206 4.89 23.57 18.17
N PHE A 207 3.88 22.73 18.44
CA PHE A 207 2.88 22.99 19.48
C PHE A 207 3.35 22.64 20.89
N LEU A 208 4.40 21.83 21.03
CA LEU A 208 4.82 21.27 22.32
C LEU A 208 6.19 21.81 22.76
N LEU A 209 7.19 21.69 21.90
CA LEU A 209 8.58 21.98 22.21
C LEU A 209 8.84 23.49 22.39
N PRO A 210 8.44 24.41 21.48
CA PRO A 210 8.65 25.84 21.69
C PRO A 210 7.96 26.40 22.94
N PRO A 211 6.67 26.11 23.23
CA PRO A 211 6.05 26.56 24.48
C PRO A 211 6.77 26.03 25.72
N PHE A 212 7.20 24.76 25.71
CA PHE A 212 7.94 24.17 26.82
C PHE A 212 9.34 24.78 26.95
N ALA A 213 10.03 25.03 25.85
CA ALA A 213 11.30 25.73 25.83
C ALA A 213 11.18 27.14 26.41
N LEU A 214 10.16 27.89 26.01
CA LEU A 214 9.87 29.21 26.55
C LEU A 214 9.61 29.16 28.06
N LEU A 215 8.81 28.19 28.53
CA LEU A 215 8.58 27.99 29.97
C LEU A 215 9.90 27.76 30.72
N THR A 216 10.76 26.86 30.22
CA THR A 216 12.06 26.57 30.85
C THR A 216 13.00 27.78 30.83
N MET A 217 12.97 28.59 29.77
CA MET A 217 13.72 29.84 29.69
C MET A 217 13.21 30.85 30.72
N ILE A 218 11.90 31.07 30.81
CA ILE A 218 11.30 32.00 31.79
C ILE A 218 11.67 31.60 33.23
N GLN A 219 11.69 30.31 33.52
CA GLN A 219 12.01 29.78 34.85
C GLN A 219 13.52 29.78 35.16
N SER A 220 14.38 29.79 34.15
CA SER A 220 15.84 29.73 34.32
C SER A 220 16.47 31.11 34.53
N ARG A 221 17.54 31.17 35.32
CA ARG A 221 18.43 32.34 35.41
C ARG A 221 19.38 32.47 34.21
N ARG A 222 19.52 31.43 33.39
CA ARG A 222 20.48 31.35 32.27
C ARG A 222 19.79 31.47 30.91
N ARG A 223 18.83 32.39 30.79
CA ARG A 223 17.95 32.53 29.62
C ARG A 223 18.72 32.67 28.30
N VAL A 224 19.73 33.55 28.29
CA VAL A 224 20.58 33.79 27.11
C VAL A 224 21.30 32.51 26.67
N LYS A 225 21.86 31.75 27.63
CA LYS A 225 22.53 30.48 27.30
C LYS A 225 21.55 29.45 26.76
N LEU A 226 20.34 29.35 27.32
CA LEU A 226 19.32 28.43 26.80
C LEU A 226 18.88 28.81 25.39
N ALA A 227 18.72 30.10 25.09
CA ALA A 227 18.45 30.57 23.74
C ALA A 227 19.59 30.21 22.78
N ALA A 228 20.85 30.39 23.18
CA ALA A 228 22.01 29.99 22.37
C ALA A 228 22.07 28.47 22.13
N LEU A 229 21.74 27.66 23.13
CA LEU A 229 21.66 26.20 23.00
C LEU A 229 20.52 25.77 22.06
N GLY A 230 19.37 26.44 22.13
CA GLY A 230 18.27 26.23 21.19
C GLY A 230 18.67 26.59 19.76
N GLY A 231 19.33 27.74 19.57
CA GLY A 231 19.88 28.14 18.27
C GLY A 231 20.89 27.12 17.73
N PHE A 232 21.73 26.56 18.58
CA PHE A 232 22.67 25.50 18.19
C PHE A 232 21.98 24.20 17.78
N ALA A 233 20.95 23.76 18.51
CA ALA A 233 20.15 22.60 18.12
C ALA A 233 19.53 22.79 16.73
N LEU A 234 19.01 23.98 16.43
CA LEU A 234 18.48 24.33 15.10
C LEU A 234 19.56 24.32 14.02
N VAL A 235 20.76 24.84 14.30
CA VAL A 235 21.89 24.79 13.35
C VAL A 235 22.28 23.34 13.04
N VAL A 236 22.40 22.48 14.06
CA VAL A 236 22.68 21.05 13.86
C VAL A 236 21.59 20.39 13.02
N PHE A 237 20.33 20.63 13.36
CA PHE A 237 19.16 20.13 12.60
C PHE A 237 19.23 20.57 11.13
N LEU A 238 19.47 21.85 10.85
CA LEU A 238 19.53 22.38 9.48
C LEU A 238 20.71 21.81 8.70
N ILE A 239 21.89 21.68 9.31
CA ILE A 239 23.07 21.07 8.67
C ILE A 239 22.78 19.62 8.30
N LEU A 240 22.24 18.82 9.23
CA LEU A 240 21.90 17.42 8.96
C LEU A 240 20.81 17.30 7.90
N SER A 241 19.79 18.16 7.95
CA SER A 241 18.69 18.16 6.98
C SER A 241 19.14 18.58 5.59
N TRP A 242 20.15 19.45 5.49
CA TRP A 242 20.71 19.95 4.22
C TRP A 242 21.65 18.95 3.54
N TRP A 243 22.46 18.22 4.33
CA TRP A 243 23.49 17.33 3.80
C TRP A 243 23.10 15.85 3.78
N VAL A 244 22.25 15.43 4.69
CA VAL A 244 21.86 14.01 4.90
C VAL A 244 20.34 13.88 5.02
N GLY A 245 19.58 14.90 4.64
CA GLY A 245 18.13 14.93 4.78
C GLY A 245 17.44 15.53 3.56
N PRO A 246 16.12 15.72 3.65
CA PRO A 246 15.30 16.11 2.51
C PRO A 246 15.29 17.63 2.25
N LEU A 247 16.02 18.46 3.01
CA LEU A 247 15.80 19.92 2.95
C LEU A 247 16.07 20.52 1.57
N ARG A 248 17.16 20.11 0.89
CA ARG A 248 17.44 20.58 -0.48
C ARG A 248 16.34 20.20 -1.48
N PRO A 249 16.01 18.91 -1.65
CA PRO A 249 14.97 18.53 -2.61
C PRO A 249 13.59 19.06 -2.20
N MET A 250 13.30 19.29 -0.91
CA MET A 250 12.06 19.94 -0.48
C MET A 250 11.96 21.41 -0.88
N LEU A 251 13.09 22.11 -1.00
CA LEU A 251 13.14 23.51 -1.44
C LEU A 251 13.05 23.63 -2.97
N GLU A 252 13.49 22.60 -3.69
CA GLU A 252 13.37 22.48 -5.15
C GLU A 252 11.99 21.97 -5.60
N PHE A 253 11.22 21.40 -4.68
CA PHE A 253 9.90 20.86 -4.95
C PHE A 253 8.88 21.97 -5.23
N ASP A 254 8.22 21.87 -6.38
CA ASP A 254 7.21 22.80 -6.85
C ASP A 254 5.82 22.35 -6.38
N ARG A 255 5.30 23.03 -5.35
CA ARG A 255 4.00 22.71 -4.77
C ARG A 255 2.83 23.04 -5.69
N ASP A 256 3.00 23.98 -6.61
CA ASP A 256 1.92 24.44 -7.50
C ASP A 256 1.56 23.36 -8.53
N LYS A 257 2.44 22.37 -8.71
CA LYS A 257 2.21 21.18 -9.56
C LYS A 257 1.47 20.04 -8.87
N THR A 258 1.17 20.18 -7.58
CA THR A 258 0.46 19.17 -6.79
C THR A 258 -1.02 19.50 -6.65
N VAL A 259 -1.84 18.48 -6.36
CA VAL A 259 -3.26 18.69 -6.06
C VAL A 259 -3.43 19.13 -4.61
N ALA A 260 -4.19 20.20 -4.39
CA ALA A 260 -4.64 20.58 -3.05
C ALA A 260 -5.80 19.67 -2.61
N ALA A 261 -5.80 19.25 -1.35
CA ALA A 261 -6.95 18.49 -0.84
C ALA A 261 -8.16 19.42 -0.63
N GLU A 262 -9.30 19.06 -1.21
CA GLU A 262 -10.54 19.83 -1.11
C GLU A 262 -11.67 19.02 -0.44
N GLY A 263 -12.62 19.73 0.17
CA GLY A 263 -13.87 19.17 0.67
C GLY A 263 -13.71 17.95 1.59
N GLY A 264 -14.41 16.86 1.24
CA GLY A 264 -14.47 15.62 2.03
C GLY A 264 -13.16 14.85 2.18
N LEU A 265 -12.07 15.27 1.50
CA LEU A 265 -10.74 14.68 1.64
C LEU A 265 -9.98 15.20 2.88
N ILE A 266 -10.62 16.08 3.67
CA ILE A 266 -10.07 16.64 4.89
C ILE A 266 -10.68 15.94 6.11
N TRP A 267 -9.88 15.11 6.78
CA TRP A 267 -10.35 14.22 7.83
C TRP A 267 -9.98 14.76 9.22
N GLY A 268 -10.92 15.48 9.85
CA GLY A 268 -10.85 15.88 11.25
C GLY A 268 -11.30 14.77 12.21
N ILE A 269 -11.09 14.97 13.51
CA ILE A 269 -11.79 14.17 14.53
C ILE A 269 -13.28 14.58 14.45
N PRO A 270 -14.21 13.64 14.19
CA PRO A 270 -15.63 13.97 14.10
C PRO A 270 -16.12 14.65 15.38
N PHE A 271 -16.83 15.77 15.27
CA PHE A 271 -17.37 16.49 16.42
C PHE A 271 -18.89 16.29 16.52
N PRO A 272 -19.44 15.98 17.71
CA PRO A 272 -18.74 15.75 18.98
C PRO A 272 -18.28 14.29 19.19
N ASP A 273 -18.71 13.36 18.34
CA ASP A 273 -18.63 11.91 18.59
C ASP A 273 -17.20 11.39 18.73
N GLY A 274 -16.27 11.87 17.91
CA GLY A 274 -14.85 11.52 18.00
C GLY A 274 -14.17 12.06 19.26
N TYR A 275 -14.74 13.07 19.92
CA TYR A 275 -14.19 13.67 21.14
C TYR A 275 -14.76 13.08 22.43
N VAL A 276 -16.06 12.82 22.45
CA VAL A 276 -16.79 12.39 23.66
C VAL A 276 -17.15 10.91 23.59
N GLY A 277 -17.50 10.44 22.41
CA GLY A 277 -17.89 9.07 22.15
C GLY A 277 -16.69 8.15 21.96
N ILE A 278 -17.05 6.91 21.66
CA ILE A 278 -16.11 5.87 21.26
C ILE A 278 -16.63 5.27 19.94
N PRO A 279 -16.61 6.06 18.84
CA PRO A 279 -16.99 5.55 17.52
C PRO A 279 -16.02 4.44 17.08
N ASP A 280 -16.33 3.78 15.95
CA ASP A 280 -15.54 2.67 15.37
C ASP A 280 -14.04 2.98 15.39
N TYR A 281 -13.38 2.48 16.44
CA TYR A 281 -12.14 3.03 16.97
C TYR A 281 -10.92 2.68 16.12
N VAL A 282 -11.07 1.65 15.28
CA VAL A 282 -10.03 1.15 14.39
C VAL A 282 -10.04 1.93 13.06
N ARG A 283 -11.20 2.46 12.66
CA ARG A 283 -11.42 3.05 11.33
C ARG A 283 -11.54 4.58 11.33
N LEU A 284 -11.90 5.19 12.45
CA LEU A 284 -12.12 6.63 12.55
C LEU A 284 -11.14 7.32 13.49
N TYR A 285 -10.77 8.55 13.15
CA TYR A 285 -10.00 9.41 14.05
C TYR A 285 -10.83 9.70 15.31
N SER A 286 -10.27 9.41 16.47
CA SER A 286 -10.88 9.73 17.77
C SER A 286 -9.85 10.38 18.69
N ALA A 287 -10.34 11.17 19.64
CA ALA A 287 -9.61 11.64 20.80
C ALA A 287 -9.45 10.54 21.87
N GLY A 288 -10.26 9.48 21.78
CA GLY A 288 -10.57 8.56 22.87
C GLY A 288 -11.42 9.25 23.93
N GLY A 289 -12.73 8.98 23.98
CA GLY A 289 -13.65 9.62 24.94
C GLY A 289 -13.17 9.58 26.40
N LEU A 290 -12.37 8.57 26.77
CA LEU A 290 -11.70 8.47 28.08
C LEU A 290 -10.76 9.64 28.38
N ILE A 291 -10.02 10.15 27.39
CA ILE A 291 -9.09 11.27 27.56
C ILE A 291 -9.87 12.56 27.82
N THR A 292 -10.96 12.79 27.09
CA THR A 292 -11.84 13.94 27.30
C THR A 292 -12.47 13.92 28.70
N LEU A 293 -12.95 12.77 29.15
CA LEU A 293 -13.45 12.59 30.53
C LEU A 293 -12.35 12.79 31.58
N ALA A 294 -11.13 12.31 31.32
CA ALA A 294 -9.98 12.52 32.21
C ALA A 294 -9.63 14.01 32.31
N VAL A 295 -9.71 14.77 31.23
CA VAL A 295 -9.48 16.22 31.20
C VAL A 295 -10.56 16.97 31.98
N PHE A 296 -11.84 16.72 31.73
CA PHE A 296 -12.93 17.40 32.44
C PHE A 296 -12.89 17.12 33.94
N SER A 297 -12.65 15.86 34.32
CA SER A 297 -12.53 15.49 35.72
C SER A 297 -11.27 16.11 36.38
N ALA A 298 -10.15 16.17 35.67
CA ALA A 298 -8.94 16.87 36.11
C ALA A 298 -9.16 18.38 36.25
N LEU A 299 -9.97 18.99 35.39
CA LEU A 299 -10.36 20.39 35.48
C LEU A 299 -11.18 20.65 36.74
N ALA A 300 -12.20 19.83 37.00
CA ALA A 300 -13.01 19.92 38.22
C ALA A 300 -12.14 19.79 39.49
N VAL A 301 -11.27 18.77 39.54
CA VAL A 301 -10.30 18.59 40.64
C VAL A 301 -9.40 19.81 40.81
N SER A 302 -8.95 20.39 39.70
CA SER A 302 -8.05 21.54 39.67
C SER A 302 -8.67 22.83 40.17
N LEU A 303 -9.98 22.99 40.00
CA LEU A 303 -10.75 24.13 40.48
C LEU A 303 -11.08 24.00 41.97
N ILE A 304 -11.38 22.78 42.44
CA ILE A 304 -11.75 22.53 43.84
C ILE A 304 -10.54 22.54 44.77
N ARG A 305 -9.40 21.96 44.36
CA ARG A 305 -8.23 21.77 45.23
C ARG A 305 -7.11 22.76 44.95
N GLN A 306 -6.69 23.46 46.00
CA GLN A 306 -5.46 24.25 45.96
C GLN A 306 -4.22 23.35 45.99
N THR A 307 -3.48 23.32 44.89
CA THR A 307 -2.16 22.67 44.82
C THR A 307 -1.05 23.68 45.14
N ARG A 308 0.15 23.18 45.48
CA ARG A 308 1.36 24.03 45.61
C ARG A 308 1.51 24.94 44.38
N LYS A 309 1.95 26.18 44.60
CA LYS A 309 2.01 27.24 43.56
C LYS A 309 2.77 26.82 42.31
N GLU A 310 3.88 26.10 42.45
CA GLU A 310 4.69 25.62 41.33
C GLU A 310 3.95 24.55 40.49
N VAL A 311 3.39 23.54 41.14
CA VAL A 311 2.57 22.50 40.49
C VAL A 311 1.35 23.13 39.82
N ARG A 312 0.73 24.14 40.46
CA ARG A 312 -0.40 24.88 39.88
C ARG A 312 0.00 25.54 38.56
N ARG A 313 1.14 26.24 38.50
CA ARG A 313 1.61 26.90 37.28
C ARG A 313 1.89 25.91 36.16
N LEU A 314 2.61 24.83 36.45
CA LEU A 314 2.95 23.83 35.43
C LEU A 314 1.69 23.12 34.90
N LYS A 315 0.74 22.79 35.77
CA LYS A 315 -0.53 22.18 35.38
C LYS A 315 -1.32 23.08 34.41
N TRP A 316 -1.53 24.34 34.75
CA TRP A 316 -2.26 25.27 33.88
C TRP A 316 -1.51 25.60 32.58
N PHE A 317 -0.18 25.53 32.58
CA PHE A 317 0.61 25.60 31.35
C PHE A 317 0.24 24.46 30.40
N TRP A 318 0.22 23.20 30.86
CA TRP A 318 -0.14 22.06 30.01
C TRP A 318 -1.59 22.08 29.53
N PHE A 319 -2.51 22.57 30.37
CA PHE A 319 -3.88 22.84 29.95
C PHE A 319 -3.94 23.85 28.81
N GLY A 320 -3.16 24.93 28.87
CA GLY A 320 -3.09 25.91 27.78
C GLY A 320 -2.47 25.34 26.50
N VAL A 321 -1.39 24.56 26.63
CA VAL A 321 -0.69 23.94 25.49
C VAL A 321 -1.57 22.95 24.72
N MET A 322 -2.50 22.25 25.37
CA MET A 322 -3.35 21.28 24.69
C MET A 322 -4.46 21.92 23.82
N LEU A 323 -4.83 23.19 24.06
CA LEU A 323 -5.99 23.81 23.39
C LEU A 323 -5.78 24.04 21.90
N PRO A 324 -4.64 24.59 21.42
CA PRO A 324 -4.43 24.77 19.98
C PRO A 324 -4.54 23.48 19.16
N PRO A 325 -3.80 22.37 19.46
CA PRO A 325 -3.94 21.14 18.70
C PRO A 325 -5.33 20.50 18.86
N LEU A 326 -6.00 20.65 20.01
CA LEU A 326 -7.37 20.20 20.19
C LEU A 326 -8.32 20.89 19.20
N ILE A 327 -8.28 22.22 19.12
CA ILE A 327 -9.15 23.01 18.24
C ILE A 327 -8.85 22.71 16.77
N LEU A 328 -7.57 22.63 16.40
CA LEU A 328 -7.16 22.35 15.03
C LEU A 328 -7.48 20.91 14.59
N SER A 329 -7.53 19.96 15.53
CA SER A 329 -7.87 18.55 15.22
C SER A 329 -9.30 18.35 14.74
N ALA A 330 -10.19 19.32 14.95
CA ALA A 330 -11.60 19.23 14.59
C ALA A 330 -11.86 19.32 13.07
N GLY A 331 -10.86 19.73 12.29
CA GLY A 331 -11.01 19.95 10.85
C GLY A 331 -11.34 21.39 10.51
N MET A 332 -11.62 21.66 9.22
CA MET A 332 -11.93 23.01 8.74
C MET A 332 -13.24 23.55 9.28
N GLU A 333 -14.20 22.66 9.55
CA GLU A 333 -15.55 23.02 9.93
C GLU A 333 -16.10 21.97 10.91
N ILE A 334 -16.97 22.39 11.82
CA ILE A 334 -17.78 21.49 12.66
C ILE A 334 -19.26 21.81 12.47
N THR A 335 -20.12 20.80 12.58
CA THR A 335 -21.57 21.00 12.56
C THR A 335 -22.12 20.88 13.98
N LEU A 336 -22.76 21.93 14.48
CA LEU A 336 -23.40 21.96 15.79
C LEU A 336 -24.85 22.40 15.65
N ALA A 337 -25.80 21.54 16.03
CA ALA A 337 -27.24 21.81 15.94
C ALA A 337 -27.68 22.31 14.54
N GLY A 338 -27.15 21.69 13.48
CA GLY A 338 -27.45 22.05 12.08
C GLY A 338 -26.72 23.30 11.57
N THR A 339 -25.89 23.95 12.39
CA THR A 339 -25.08 25.11 11.97
C THR A 339 -23.63 24.69 11.75
N THR A 340 -23.07 25.00 10.57
CA THR A 340 -21.67 24.78 10.26
C THR A 340 -20.82 25.95 10.75
N ILE A 341 -19.82 25.66 11.57
CA ILE A 341 -18.90 26.64 12.17
C ILE A 341 -17.52 26.43 11.57
N ARG A 342 -16.99 27.46 10.91
CA ARG A 342 -15.63 27.45 10.37
C ARG A 342 -14.61 27.50 11.52
N MET A 343 -13.68 26.56 11.49
CA MET A 343 -12.66 26.36 12.52
C MET A 343 -11.31 26.96 12.11
N PRO A 344 -10.41 27.27 13.06
CA PRO A 344 -9.09 27.83 12.77
C PRO A 344 -8.20 26.97 11.86
N TYR A 345 -8.47 25.67 11.75
CA TYR A 345 -7.72 24.78 10.86
C TYR A 345 -7.81 25.20 9.39
N ALA A 346 -8.92 25.81 8.98
CA ALA A 346 -9.07 26.29 7.60
C ALA A 346 -7.92 27.23 7.18
N TRP A 347 -7.44 28.08 8.11
CA TRP A 347 -6.31 28.98 7.82
C TRP A 347 -5.00 28.21 7.70
N LEU A 348 -4.79 27.19 8.53
CA LEU A 348 -3.59 26.34 8.42
C LEU A 348 -3.59 25.55 7.10
N HIS A 349 -4.75 25.04 6.69
CA HIS A 349 -4.93 24.35 5.42
C HIS A 349 -4.55 25.27 4.24
N GLU A 350 -5.11 26.47 4.20
CA GLU A 350 -4.81 27.50 3.20
C GLU A 350 -3.31 27.89 3.20
N LEU A 351 -2.72 28.13 4.38
CA LEU A 351 -1.29 28.47 4.51
C LEU A 351 -0.35 27.38 4.00
N THR A 352 -0.80 26.12 3.97
CA THR A 352 0.00 24.99 3.46
C THR A 352 -0.30 24.66 2.00
N GLY A 353 -1.08 25.50 1.29
CA GLY A 353 -1.50 25.22 -0.08
C GLY A 353 -2.37 23.96 -0.18
N GLY A 354 -3.09 23.63 0.89
CA GLY A 354 -3.95 22.45 0.95
C GLY A 354 -3.25 21.09 1.06
N THR A 355 -1.93 21.08 1.26
CA THR A 355 -1.13 19.84 1.34
C THR A 355 -1.28 19.11 2.68
N PHE A 356 -1.62 19.85 3.75
CA PHE A 356 -1.91 19.29 5.08
C PHE A 356 -3.40 18.98 5.19
N ARG A 357 -3.80 17.75 4.89
CA ARG A 357 -5.22 17.36 4.76
C ARG A 357 -5.83 16.56 5.93
N ALA A 358 -5.02 16.15 6.90
CA ALA A 358 -5.47 15.22 7.95
C ALA A 358 -5.37 15.86 9.35
N PRO A 359 -6.23 16.85 9.67
CA PRO A 359 -6.23 17.52 10.97
C PRO A 359 -6.39 16.54 12.13
N GLY A 360 -7.08 15.41 11.94
CA GLY A 360 -7.23 14.38 12.96
C GLY A 360 -5.91 13.83 13.50
N ARG A 361 -4.81 13.96 12.76
CA ARG A 361 -3.46 13.58 13.21
C ARG A 361 -2.91 14.48 14.33
N LEU A 362 -3.51 15.66 14.56
CA LEU A 362 -3.24 16.48 15.75
C LEU A 362 -3.81 15.86 17.04
N GLY A 363 -4.56 14.76 16.93
CA GLY A 363 -5.10 14.00 18.05
C GLY A 363 -4.06 13.73 19.14
N PRO A 364 -3.03 12.89 18.88
CA PRO A 364 -2.00 12.61 19.89
C PRO A 364 -1.23 13.83 20.40
N VAL A 365 -1.13 14.89 19.58
CA VAL A 365 -0.51 16.16 19.96
C VAL A 365 -1.29 16.88 21.05
N PHE A 366 -2.63 16.78 21.06
CA PHE A 366 -3.44 17.28 22.19
C PHE A 366 -3.52 16.25 23.33
N VAL A 367 -3.58 14.94 23.03
CA VAL A 367 -3.70 13.87 24.05
C VAL A 367 -2.50 13.91 25.01
N PHE A 368 -1.30 14.05 24.48
CA PHE A 368 -0.09 14.08 25.31
C PHE A 368 -0.10 15.17 26.40
N PRO A 369 -0.25 16.48 26.10
CA PRO A 369 -0.34 17.52 27.14
C PRO A 369 -1.60 17.37 28.02
N ALA A 370 -2.71 16.84 27.50
CA ALA A 370 -3.89 16.52 28.28
C ALA A 370 -3.60 15.47 29.38
N LEU A 371 -2.83 14.41 29.05
CA LEU A 371 -2.38 13.40 30.01
C LEU A 371 -1.45 14.00 31.07
N VAL A 372 -0.59 14.96 30.70
CA VAL A 372 0.28 15.66 31.66
C VAL A 372 -0.57 16.52 32.62
N PHE A 373 -1.52 17.29 32.10
CA PHE A 373 -2.46 18.08 32.89
C PHE A 373 -3.25 17.21 33.88
N ALA A 374 -3.87 16.14 33.37
CA ALA A 374 -4.65 15.22 34.18
C ALA A 374 -3.78 14.54 35.25
N GLY A 375 -2.61 14.02 34.87
CA GLY A 375 -1.67 13.41 35.79
C GLY A 375 -1.27 14.34 36.94
N LEU A 376 -0.98 15.61 36.66
CA LEU A 376 -0.63 16.62 37.66
C LEU A 376 -1.82 16.97 38.57
N ALA A 377 -3.03 17.06 38.01
CA ALA A 377 -4.25 17.35 38.77
C ALA A 377 -4.58 16.24 39.78
N TRP A 378 -4.45 14.97 39.36
CA TRP A 378 -4.84 13.80 40.14
C TRP A 378 -3.77 13.29 41.12
N THR A 379 -2.49 13.60 40.89
CA THR A 379 -1.37 13.15 41.73
C THR A 379 -1.57 13.40 43.24
N PRO A 380 -2.03 14.58 43.69
CA PRO A 380 -2.26 14.83 45.12
C PRO A 380 -3.36 13.95 45.75
N ILE A 381 -4.28 13.41 44.96
CA ILE A 381 -5.39 12.55 45.42
C ILE A 381 -4.92 11.10 45.49
N VAL A 382 -4.33 10.61 44.40
CA VAL A 382 -4.02 9.18 44.20
C VAL A 382 -2.85 8.68 45.07
N ALA A 383 -2.03 9.60 45.60
CA ALA A 383 -0.89 9.29 46.46
C ALA A 383 -1.26 8.60 47.81
N LYS A 384 -2.53 8.60 48.25
CA LYS A 384 -2.94 8.15 49.60
C LYS A 384 -3.60 6.75 49.67
N ARG A 385 -3.15 5.76 48.87
CA ARG A 385 -3.57 4.33 48.80
C ARG A 385 -4.64 3.93 47.75
N LEU A 386 -5.32 4.87 47.09
CA LEU A 386 -6.33 4.53 46.06
C LEU A 386 -5.73 3.91 44.77
N HIS A 387 -4.43 4.07 44.52
CA HIS A 387 -3.76 3.58 43.31
C HIS A 387 -3.75 2.06 43.16
N VAL A 388 -3.90 1.29 44.25
CA VAL A 388 -3.86 -0.18 44.19
C VAL A 388 -5.10 -0.76 43.50
N PHE A 389 -6.23 -0.06 43.55
CA PHE A 389 -7.51 -0.57 43.01
C PHE A 389 -7.95 0.15 41.72
N LEU A 390 -7.77 1.48 41.65
CA LEU A 390 -8.19 2.25 40.47
C LEU A 390 -7.32 1.97 39.24
N ILE A 391 -6.04 1.68 39.44
CA ILE A 391 -5.10 1.52 38.32
C ILE A 391 -5.34 0.21 37.57
N PRO A 392 -5.48 -0.95 38.24
CA PRO A 392 -5.83 -2.17 37.53
C PRO A 392 -7.16 -2.06 36.79
N VAL A 393 -8.17 -1.40 37.37
CA VAL A 393 -9.49 -1.23 36.72
C VAL A 393 -9.41 -0.31 35.52
N LEU A 394 -8.77 0.87 35.64
CA LEU A 394 -8.60 1.78 34.51
C LEU A 394 -7.72 1.18 33.42
N PHE A 395 -6.69 0.42 33.80
CA PHE A 395 -5.88 -0.34 32.87
C PHE A 395 -6.69 -1.44 32.17
N TRP A 396 -7.54 -2.17 32.90
CA TRP A 396 -8.44 -3.16 32.33
C TRP A 396 -9.47 -2.55 31.39
N VAL A 397 -10.02 -1.38 31.71
CA VAL A 397 -10.95 -0.67 30.82
C VAL A 397 -10.24 -0.22 29.55
N LEU A 398 -9.01 0.31 29.67
CA LEU A 398 -8.19 0.61 28.49
C LEU A 398 -7.92 -0.66 27.68
N LEU A 399 -7.43 -1.73 28.32
CA LEU A 399 -7.06 -2.95 27.62
C LEU A 399 -8.26 -3.67 26.99
N ALA A 400 -9.37 -3.84 27.72
CA ALA A 400 -10.58 -4.49 27.22
C ALA A 400 -11.17 -3.76 26.01
N TYR A 401 -11.01 -2.44 25.95
CA TYR A 401 -11.43 -1.65 24.80
C TYR A 401 -10.49 -1.83 23.57
N HIS A 402 -9.26 -2.26 23.79
CA HIS A 402 -8.20 -2.35 22.78
C HIS A 402 -7.79 -3.77 22.40
N LEU A 403 -8.49 -4.78 22.91
CA LEU A 403 -8.33 -6.18 22.49
C LEU A 403 -9.19 -6.52 21.25
N ILE A 404 -9.78 -5.52 20.60
CA ILE A 404 -10.46 -5.70 19.31
C ILE A 404 -9.37 -6.10 18.29
N PRO A 405 -9.49 -7.30 17.67
CA PRO A 405 -8.53 -7.72 16.66
C PRO A 405 -8.44 -6.68 15.54
N ILE A 406 -7.21 -6.26 15.22
CA ILE A 406 -6.98 -5.46 14.02
C ILE A 406 -7.33 -6.36 12.84
N GLU A 407 -8.20 -5.88 11.95
CA GLU A 407 -8.53 -6.61 10.72
C GLU A 407 -7.26 -6.87 9.92
N THR A 408 -7.24 -8.00 9.21
CA THR A 408 -6.09 -8.37 8.40
C THR A 408 -6.54 -8.97 7.08
N GLN A 409 -5.70 -8.82 6.06
CA GLN A 409 -5.90 -9.36 4.72
C GLN A 409 -4.72 -10.25 4.32
N PRO A 410 -4.90 -11.20 3.39
CA PRO A 410 -3.78 -12.00 2.88
C PRO A 410 -2.64 -11.12 2.34
N ASN A 411 -1.40 -11.57 2.52
CA ASN A 411 -0.26 -10.96 1.83
C ASN A 411 -0.36 -11.24 0.32
N PRO A 412 0.06 -10.31 -0.57
CA PRO A 412 0.13 -10.60 -2.00
C PRO A 412 0.92 -11.87 -2.28
N PRO A 413 0.47 -12.70 -3.25
CA PRO A 413 1.24 -13.86 -3.69
C PRO A 413 2.61 -13.43 -4.22
N ILE A 414 3.62 -14.28 -4.06
CA ILE A 414 4.95 -14.01 -4.62
C ILE A 414 5.13 -14.89 -5.85
N TYR A 415 4.84 -14.32 -7.02
CA TYR A 415 5.01 -15.01 -8.30
C TYR A 415 6.49 -15.29 -8.61
N LYS A 416 6.77 -16.46 -9.18
CA LYS A 416 8.12 -16.90 -9.57
C LYS A 416 8.62 -16.06 -10.74
N PHE A 417 7.76 -15.64 -11.67
CA PHE A 417 8.16 -14.77 -12.77
C PHE A 417 8.72 -13.42 -12.30
N TYR A 418 8.28 -12.84 -11.17
CA TYR A 418 8.91 -11.62 -10.65
C TYR A 418 10.32 -11.88 -10.10
N LYS A 419 10.56 -13.07 -9.53
CA LYS A 419 11.92 -13.48 -9.14
C LYS A 419 12.81 -13.73 -10.35
N MET A 420 12.24 -14.25 -11.43
CA MET A 420 12.92 -14.36 -12.72
C MET A 420 13.36 -12.99 -13.22
N MET A 421 12.45 -12.02 -13.28
CA MET A 421 12.74 -10.62 -13.65
C MET A 421 13.83 -10.00 -12.75
N ALA A 422 13.79 -10.27 -11.45
CA ALA A 422 14.82 -9.81 -10.50
C ALA A 422 16.23 -10.36 -10.80
N SER A 423 16.31 -11.58 -11.36
CA SER A 423 17.56 -12.25 -11.69
C SER A 423 18.17 -11.80 -13.02
N GLU A 424 17.40 -11.09 -13.84
CA GLU A 424 17.87 -10.50 -15.09
C GLU A 424 18.61 -9.19 -14.77
N THR A 425 19.93 -9.25 -14.61
CA THR A 425 20.75 -8.10 -14.19
C THR A 425 21.79 -7.70 -15.23
N GLY A 426 22.24 -6.45 -15.21
CA GLY A 426 23.24 -5.91 -16.13
C GLY A 426 22.64 -5.46 -17.47
N ASP A 427 23.43 -4.78 -18.29
CA ASP A 427 22.94 -4.26 -19.57
C ASP A 427 22.49 -5.39 -20.52
N PRO A 428 21.33 -5.25 -21.21
CA PRO A 428 20.38 -4.13 -21.15
C PRO A 428 19.24 -4.36 -20.13
N TYR A 429 19.27 -5.41 -19.32
CA TYR A 429 18.19 -5.78 -18.40
C TYR A 429 17.91 -4.74 -17.31
N ASP A 430 18.90 -3.95 -16.92
CA ASP A 430 18.72 -2.92 -15.88
C ASP A 430 17.93 -1.70 -16.38
N GLU A 431 17.74 -1.56 -17.69
CA GLU A 431 17.03 -0.43 -18.28
C GLU A 431 15.53 -0.64 -18.43
N TYR A 432 15.05 -1.88 -18.32
CA TYR A 432 13.69 -2.21 -18.73
C TYR A 432 12.62 -1.84 -17.71
N VAL A 433 11.42 -1.63 -18.23
CA VAL A 433 10.20 -1.31 -17.47
C VAL A 433 9.29 -2.52 -17.41
N VAL A 434 8.67 -2.73 -16.25
CA VAL A 434 7.55 -3.65 -16.05
C VAL A 434 6.26 -2.83 -16.04
N LEU A 435 5.33 -3.17 -16.93
CA LEU A 435 4.02 -2.53 -17.02
C LEU A 435 2.98 -3.41 -16.32
N GLU A 436 2.50 -2.94 -15.16
CA GLU A 436 1.46 -3.62 -14.37
C GLU A 436 0.07 -3.23 -14.86
N VAL A 437 -0.80 -4.21 -15.11
CA VAL A 437 -2.17 -4.05 -15.60
C VAL A 437 -3.14 -4.60 -14.54
N PRO A 438 -4.11 -3.82 -14.05
CA PRO A 438 -4.50 -2.50 -14.53
C PRO A 438 -3.53 -1.38 -14.15
N VAL A 439 -3.34 -0.43 -15.07
CA VAL A 439 -2.45 0.72 -14.84
C VAL A 439 -3.12 1.72 -13.91
N ALA A 440 -2.46 2.03 -12.80
CA ALA A 440 -2.94 3.01 -11.82
C ALA A 440 -1.82 3.82 -11.18
N VAL A 441 -2.13 5.08 -10.87
CA VAL A 441 -1.19 5.97 -10.17
C VAL A 441 -1.94 6.81 -9.14
N GLY A 442 -1.34 7.02 -7.97
CA GLY A 442 -1.91 7.86 -6.92
C GLY A 442 -0.90 8.77 -6.24
N ASP A 443 -1.37 9.94 -5.80
CA ASP A 443 -0.56 10.92 -5.05
C ASP A 443 -0.95 11.06 -3.56
N GLY A 444 -1.88 10.21 -3.14
CA GLY A 444 -2.50 10.22 -1.82
C GLY A 444 -3.71 11.12 -1.71
N ILE A 445 -3.92 12.08 -2.60
CA ILE A 445 -5.12 12.91 -2.67
C ILE A 445 -6.03 12.42 -3.78
N VAL A 446 -5.44 12.23 -4.96
CA VAL A 446 -6.08 11.78 -6.18
C VAL A 446 -5.49 10.43 -6.56
N THR A 447 -6.32 9.58 -7.17
CA THR A 447 -5.90 8.29 -7.73
C THR A 447 -6.55 8.15 -9.10
N VAL A 448 -5.75 7.81 -10.09
CA VAL A 448 -6.19 7.38 -11.41
C VAL A 448 -6.20 5.86 -11.41
N GLY A 449 -7.38 5.26 -11.60
CA GLY A 449 -7.62 3.83 -11.37
C GLY A 449 -8.31 3.59 -10.02
N LYS A 450 -8.51 2.31 -9.66
CA LYS A 450 -9.00 1.94 -8.33
C LYS A 450 -7.83 1.98 -7.34
N PRO A 451 -8.05 2.28 -6.05
CA PRO A 451 -6.99 2.17 -5.04
C PRO A 451 -6.30 0.79 -5.03
N GLU A 452 -7.06 -0.25 -5.30
CA GLU A 452 -6.60 -1.65 -5.31
C GLU A 452 -5.59 -1.92 -6.43
N ASP A 453 -5.65 -1.15 -7.50
CA ASP A 453 -4.76 -1.23 -8.65
C ASP A 453 -3.36 -0.63 -8.33
N LEU A 454 -3.17 -0.02 -7.15
CA LEU A 454 -1.86 0.46 -6.68
C LEU A 454 -1.03 -0.63 -5.97
N LYS A 455 -1.66 -1.76 -5.60
CA LYS A 455 -1.00 -2.90 -4.94
C LYS A 455 0.22 -3.44 -5.69
N PRO A 456 0.26 -3.50 -7.04
CA PRO A 456 1.41 -4.00 -7.79
C PRO A 456 2.73 -3.26 -7.52
N MET A 457 2.70 -2.04 -6.95
CA MET A 457 3.91 -1.35 -6.48
C MET A 457 4.75 -2.20 -5.52
N TYR A 458 4.11 -3.11 -4.77
CA TYR A 458 4.79 -4.11 -3.95
C TYR A 458 5.78 -4.96 -4.73
N TYR A 459 5.43 -5.38 -5.95
CA TYR A 459 6.27 -6.23 -6.79
C TYR A 459 7.53 -5.51 -7.27
N GLY A 460 7.54 -4.18 -7.28
CA GLY A 460 8.76 -3.39 -7.56
C GLY A 460 9.89 -3.67 -6.58
N SER A 461 9.54 -3.98 -5.33
CA SER A 461 10.52 -4.39 -4.31
C SER A 461 11.05 -5.81 -4.50
N ILE A 462 10.45 -6.59 -5.42
CA ILE A 462 10.82 -7.97 -5.75
C ILE A 462 11.58 -8.01 -7.08
N HIS A 463 11.02 -7.45 -8.16
CA HIS A 463 11.64 -7.52 -9.49
C HIS A 463 12.73 -6.47 -9.70
N HIS A 464 12.79 -5.40 -8.88
CA HIS A 464 13.85 -4.39 -8.93
C HIS A 464 13.95 -3.60 -10.25
N LYS A 465 12.83 -3.46 -10.96
CA LYS A 465 12.74 -2.75 -12.26
C LYS A 465 11.87 -1.51 -12.14
N ARG A 466 11.97 -0.64 -13.13
CA ARG A 466 11.12 0.56 -13.24
C ARG A 466 9.69 0.13 -13.57
N MET A 467 8.71 0.91 -13.10
CA MET A 467 7.29 0.67 -13.36
C MET A 467 6.52 1.96 -13.62
N VAL A 468 5.45 1.84 -14.41
CA VAL A 468 4.52 2.95 -14.69
C VAL A 468 3.53 3.11 -13.53
N THR A 469 3.01 2.01 -13.02
CA THR A 469 2.03 1.96 -11.91
C THR A 469 2.68 2.27 -10.57
N GLY A 470 1.97 2.97 -9.68
CA GLY A 470 2.35 3.08 -8.27
C GLY A 470 1.94 4.37 -7.57
N HIS A 471 2.49 4.60 -6.38
CA HIS A 471 2.04 5.65 -5.49
C HIS A 471 3.19 6.47 -4.90
N PHE A 472 3.14 7.79 -5.07
CA PHE A 472 3.95 8.72 -4.30
C PHE A 472 3.09 9.82 -3.72
N SER A 473 3.06 9.91 -2.39
CA SER A 473 2.51 11.09 -1.73
C SER A 473 3.06 12.38 -2.35
N ARG A 474 2.16 13.16 -2.97
CA ARG A 474 2.38 14.49 -3.57
C ARG A 474 3.19 14.41 -4.87
N ALA A 475 2.97 13.36 -5.67
CA ALA A 475 3.38 13.36 -7.07
C ALA A 475 2.78 14.55 -7.83
N TYR A 476 3.52 15.06 -8.83
CA TYR A 476 3.00 16.11 -9.70
C TYR A 476 1.85 15.56 -10.55
N LEU A 477 0.76 16.31 -10.64
CA LEU A 477 -0.44 15.88 -11.35
C LEU A 477 -0.16 15.61 -12.84
N GLU A 478 0.70 16.43 -13.45
CA GLU A 478 1.10 16.32 -14.85
C GLU A 478 1.78 14.98 -15.19
N TYR A 479 2.36 14.28 -14.20
CA TYR A 479 3.05 13.01 -14.42
C TYR A 479 2.11 11.81 -14.56
N TYR A 480 0.82 11.95 -14.25
CA TYR A 480 -0.08 10.79 -14.26
C TYR A 480 -1.53 11.09 -14.65
N TRP A 481 -1.95 12.36 -14.67
CA TRP A 481 -3.33 12.69 -15.00
C TRP A 481 -3.74 12.26 -16.41
N TYR A 482 -2.80 12.29 -17.35
CA TYR A 482 -3.00 11.83 -18.73
C TYR A 482 -3.36 10.33 -18.83
N LEU A 483 -3.08 9.54 -17.78
CA LEU A 483 -3.47 8.12 -17.68
C LEU A 483 -4.98 7.93 -17.44
N ARG A 484 -5.69 9.01 -17.09
CA ARG A 484 -7.13 8.96 -16.81
C ARG A 484 -7.91 8.63 -18.07
N THR A 485 -7.65 9.36 -19.15
CA THR A 485 -8.34 9.19 -20.45
C THR A 485 -7.49 9.55 -21.66
N ASP A 486 -6.34 10.20 -21.50
CA ASP A 486 -5.69 10.88 -22.64
C ASP A 486 -4.74 9.94 -23.37
N HIS A 487 -4.01 9.07 -22.65
CA HIS A 487 -3.17 8.04 -23.26
C HIS A 487 -4.00 6.82 -23.65
N PRO A 488 -4.16 6.49 -24.94
CA PRO A 488 -5.05 5.40 -25.37
C PRO A 488 -4.65 4.04 -24.77
N VAL A 489 -3.37 3.65 -24.87
CA VAL A 489 -2.88 2.36 -24.37
C VAL A 489 -3.01 2.23 -22.84
N LEU A 490 -2.40 3.15 -22.08
CA LEU A 490 -2.40 3.08 -20.63
C LEU A 490 -3.79 3.31 -20.00
N SER A 491 -4.67 4.08 -20.63
CA SER A 491 -6.05 4.25 -20.16
C SER A 491 -6.90 3.01 -20.47
N TRP A 492 -6.68 2.35 -21.61
CA TRP A 492 -7.32 1.07 -21.93
C TRP A 492 -6.86 -0.04 -20.97
N LEU A 493 -5.55 -0.21 -20.79
CA LEU A 493 -5.01 -1.17 -19.82
C LEU A 493 -5.46 -0.84 -18.38
N GLY A 494 -5.69 0.43 -18.08
CA GLY A 494 -6.29 0.88 -16.82
C GLY A 494 -7.82 0.77 -16.74
N GLN A 495 -8.49 0.15 -17.70
CA GLN A 495 -9.94 -0.06 -17.75
C GLN A 495 -10.78 1.23 -17.76
N ARG A 496 -10.24 2.31 -18.33
CA ARG A 496 -10.89 3.64 -18.42
C ARG A 496 -11.27 4.03 -19.84
N ARG A 497 -10.83 3.24 -20.83
CA ARG A 497 -11.21 3.36 -22.24
C ARG A 497 -11.44 1.96 -22.80
N ALA A 498 -12.30 1.88 -23.81
CA ALA A 498 -12.42 0.68 -24.63
C ALA A 498 -11.19 0.51 -25.53
N LEU A 499 -10.97 -0.71 -26.00
CA LEU A 499 -9.94 -1.01 -27.00
C LEU A 499 -10.28 -0.37 -28.35
N GLU A 500 -9.43 0.56 -28.81
CA GLU A 500 -9.51 1.18 -30.14
C GLU A 500 -8.32 0.70 -31.00
N LEU A 501 -8.46 -0.44 -31.69
CA LEU A 501 -7.35 -1.14 -32.35
C LEU A 501 -6.46 -0.26 -33.23
N THR A 502 -7.08 0.62 -34.03
CA THR A 502 -6.37 1.51 -34.97
C THR A 502 -5.51 2.57 -34.28
N VAL A 503 -5.75 2.82 -32.99
CA VAL A 503 -5.02 3.79 -32.16
C VAL A 503 -4.09 3.08 -31.18
N VAL A 504 -4.57 2.01 -30.54
CA VAL A 504 -3.84 1.26 -29.51
C VAL A 504 -2.67 0.51 -30.11
N GLU A 505 -2.81 -0.17 -31.25
CA GLU A 505 -1.72 -1.00 -31.79
C GLU A 505 -0.47 -0.19 -32.14
N PRO A 506 -0.56 0.90 -32.93
CA PRO A 506 0.63 1.66 -33.30
C PRO A 506 1.32 2.27 -32.07
N LEU A 507 0.54 2.77 -31.11
CA LEU A 507 1.06 3.35 -29.88
C LEU A 507 1.66 2.31 -28.94
N LEU A 508 1.09 1.11 -28.83
CA LEU A 508 1.65 0.03 -28.03
C LEU A 508 3.00 -0.40 -28.61
N ARG A 509 3.09 -0.55 -29.95
CA ARG A 509 4.34 -0.84 -30.64
C ARG A 509 5.40 0.22 -30.38
N GLU A 510 5.06 1.50 -30.49
CA GLU A 510 5.97 2.62 -30.19
C GLU A 510 6.39 2.65 -28.71
N MET A 511 5.43 2.49 -27.80
CA MET A 511 5.64 2.59 -26.36
C MET A 511 6.57 1.49 -25.84
N ILE A 512 6.46 0.26 -26.35
CA ILE A 512 7.31 -0.86 -25.93
C ILE A 512 8.80 -0.54 -26.11
N PHE A 513 9.18 0.09 -27.22
CA PHE A 513 10.58 0.45 -27.47
C PHE A 513 10.98 1.79 -26.85
N THR A 514 10.04 2.75 -26.76
CA THR A 514 10.31 4.07 -26.18
C THR A 514 10.46 4.00 -24.66
N TYR A 515 9.71 3.13 -23.98
CA TYR A 515 9.73 2.93 -22.53
C TYR A 515 10.56 1.71 -22.11
N PRO A 516 11.49 1.24 -22.95
CA PRO A 516 12.02 -0.14 -22.91
C PRO A 516 11.18 -1.15 -22.09
N ILE A 517 9.92 -1.41 -22.47
CA ILE A 517 9.03 -2.29 -21.69
C ILE A 517 9.49 -3.72 -21.90
N GLY A 518 10.10 -4.35 -20.89
CA GLY A 518 10.51 -5.76 -20.97
C GLY A 518 9.35 -6.73 -20.76
N TYR A 519 8.43 -6.35 -19.86
CA TYR A 519 7.29 -7.18 -19.48
C TYR A 519 6.01 -6.36 -19.30
N ILE A 520 4.88 -6.97 -19.64
CA ILE A 520 3.53 -6.51 -19.28
C ILE A 520 2.91 -7.62 -18.42
N VAL A 521 2.49 -7.30 -17.20
CA VAL A 521 1.89 -8.27 -16.27
C VAL A 521 0.43 -7.93 -16.07
N ILE A 522 -0.46 -8.89 -16.36
CA ILE A 522 -1.90 -8.77 -16.22
C ILE A 522 -2.32 -9.43 -14.90
N HIS A 523 -2.81 -8.63 -13.95
CA HIS A 523 -3.39 -9.09 -12.68
C HIS A 523 -4.90 -9.28 -12.87
N GLN A 524 -5.29 -10.51 -13.18
CA GLN A 524 -6.67 -10.88 -13.50
C GLN A 524 -7.60 -10.67 -12.29
N ASP A 525 -7.10 -10.86 -11.06
CA ASP A 525 -7.82 -10.60 -9.80
C ASP A 525 -8.19 -9.12 -9.60
N ALA A 526 -7.32 -8.20 -10.04
CA ALA A 526 -7.54 -6.77 -9.94
C ALA A 526 -8.55 -6.24 -10.99
N ILE A 527 -8.54 -6.83 -12.19
CA ILE A 527 -9.50 -6.49 -13.26
C ILE A 527 -10.86 -7.12 -12.96
N GLY A 528 -10.85 -8.39 -12.56
CA GLY A 528 -11.99 -9.26 -12.32
C GLY A 528 -11.93 -10.50 -13.21
N LEU A 529 -11.78 -11.69 -12.60
CA LEU A 529 -11.64 -12.97 -13.30
C LEU A 529 -12.82 -13.29 -14.23
N GLU A 530 -14.02 -12.86 -13.85
CA GLU A 530 -15.28 -13.10 -14.57
C GLU A 530 -15.70 -11.90 -15.42
N THR A 531 -14.73 -11.14 -15.96
CA THR A 531 -15.00 -9.96 -16.78
C THR A 531 -14.49 -10.14 -18.20
N ASP A 532 -15.24 -9.60 -19.16
CA ASP A 532 -14.84 -9.60 -20.58
C ASP A 532 -13.52 -8.82 -20.81
N ALA A 533 -13.20 -7.88 -19.92
CA ALA A 533 -11.99 -7.06 -19.99
C ALA A 533 -10.69 -7.89 -19.96
N VAL A 534 -10.63 -8.92 -19.11
CA VAL A 534 -9.45 -9.80 -19.01
C VAL A 534 -9.25 -10.54 -20.34
N GLN A 535 -10.33 -11.10 -20.90
CA GLN A 535 -10.29 -11.81 -22.18
C GLN A 535 -10.05 -10.88 -23.37
N GLU A 536 -10.53 -9.64 -23.33
CA GLU A 536 -10.23 -8.62 -24.34
C GLU A 536 -8.72 -8.35 -24.41
N ILE A 537 -8.06 -8.13 -23.26
CA ILE A 537 -6.62 -7.86 -23.19
C ILE A 537 -5.80 -9.08 -23.60
N ILE A 538 -6.05 -10.24 -22.98
CA ILE A 538 -5.33 -11.49 -23.27
C ILE A 538 -5.49 -11.86 -24.74
N GLY A 539 -6.72 -11.87 -25.23
CA GLY A 539 -7.02 -12.23 -26.61
C GLY A 539 -6.38 -11.27 -27.62
N TYR A 540 -6.34 -9.97 -27.31
CA TYR A 540 -5.66 -9.00 -28.16
C TYR A 540 -4.13 -9.15 -28.11
N PHE A 541 -3.53 -9.34 -26.94
CA PHE A 541 -2.09 -9.53 -26.81
C PHE A 541 -1.63 -10.81 -27.51
N ASN A 542 -2.41 -11.89 -27.40
CA ASN A 542 -2.09 -13.16 -28.05
C ASN A 542 -2.15 -13.08 -29.58
N ARG A 543 -2.89 -12.11 -30.15
CA ARG A 543 -2.94 -11.79 -31.58
C ARG A 543 -1.72 -11.04 -32.11
N LEU A 544 -0.85 -10.51 -31.23
CA LEU A 544 0.34 -9.73 -31.61
C LEU A 544 1.64 -10.52 -31.36
N PRO A 545 1.84 -11.69 -32.01
CA PRO A 545 2.93 -12.58 -31.66
C PRO A 545 4.33 -12.04 -32.03
N ASP A 546 4.38 -11.06 -32.94
CA ASP A 546 5.60 -10.35 -33.29
C ASP A 546 6.01 -9.30 -32.24
N LEU A 547 5.09 -8.94 -31.35
CA LEU A 547 5.27 -7.89 -30.35
C LEU A 547 5.31 -8.42 -28.91
N LEU A 548 4.51 -9.44 -28.59
CA LEU A 548 4.28 -9.94 -27.24
C LEU A 548 4.13 -11.46 -27.22
N CYS A 549 4.58 -12.08 -26.16
CA CYS A 549 4.39 -13.51 -25.92
C CYS A 549 4.17 -13.80 -24.43
N PRO A 550 3.22 -14.68 -24.08
CA PRO A 550 3.07 -15.13 -22.71
C PRO A 550 4.28 -16.00 -22.35
N ILE A 551 4.87 -15.76 -21.17
CA ILE A 551 6.02 -16.54 -20.67
C ILE A 551 5.72 -17.29 -19.37
N ALA A 552 4.67 -16.88 -18.65
CA ALA A 552 4.24 -17.51 -17.42
C ALA A 552 2.78 -17.14 -17.13
N VAL A 553 2.03 -18.11 -16.63
CA VAL A 553 0.77 -17.93 -15.93
C VAL A 553 0.97 -18.52 -14.53
N GLU A 554 0.72 -17.72 -13.50
CA GLU A 554 0.81 -18.14 -12.12
C GLU A 554 -0.35 -17.55 -11.33
N ASP A 555 -1.20 -18.43 -10.77
CA ASP A 555 -2.45 -18.06 -10.11
C ASP A 555 -3.25 -17.07 -11.00
N ASP A 556 -3.68 -15.94 -10.44
CA ASP A 556 -4.47 -14.92 -11.14
C ASP A 556 -3.62 -13.91 -11.95
N ALA A 557 -2.38 -14.24 -12.33
CA ALA A 557 -1.52 -13.32 -13.07
C ALA A 557 -0.83 -13.94 -14.29
N ILE A 558 -0.71 -13.15 -15.36
CA ILE A 558 -0.07 -13.54 -16.62
C ILE A 558 1.06 -12.55 -16.95
N ALA A 559 2.26 -13.07 -17.18
CA ALA A 559 3.40 -12.28 -17.63
C ALA A 559 3.61 -12.42 -19.14
N TYR A 560 3.46 -11.31 -19.85
CA TYR A 560 3.86 -11.17 -21.25
C TYR A 560 5.25 -10.57 -21.34
N ARG A 561 6.15 -11.23 -22.07
CA ARG A 561 7.41 -10.63 -22.50
C ARG A 561 7.20 -9.90 -23.82
N THR A 562 7.83 -8.75 -23.99
CA THR A 562 7.71 -7.96 -25.23
C THR A 562 8.88 -8.21 -26.19
N ALA A 563 8.72 -7.75 -27.43
CA ALA A 563 9.76 -7.74 -28.46
C ALA A 563 10.96 -6.82 -28.14
N TRP A 564 10.84 -5.92 -27.17
CA TRP A 564 12.00 -5.17 -26.68
C TRP A 564 12.96 -6.06 -25.88
N HIS A 565 12.43 -7.08 -25.20
CA HIS A 565 13.21 -7.89 -24.26
C HIS A 565 14.34 -8.68 -24.98
N PRO A 566 15.58 -8.70 -24.45
CA PRO A 566 16.75 -9.29 -25.14
C PRO A 566 16.61 -10.77 -25.48
N ASN A 567 15.91 -11.52 -24.63
CA ASN A 567 15.69 -12.95 -24.82
C ASN A 567 14.67 -13.28 -25.93
N GLY A 568 14.00 -12.27 -26.50
CA GLY A 568 12.92 -12.47 -27.45
C GLY A 568 11.78 -13.33 -26.91
N CYS A 569 10.92 -13.77 -27.81
CA CYS A 569 9.75 -14.58 -27.47
C CYS A 569 10.02 -16.08 -27.58
N PRO A 570 9.69 -16.89 -26.55
CA PRO A 570 9.69 -18.33 -26.71
C PRO A 570 8.58 -18.76 -27.66
N ALA A 571 8.70 -19.98 -28.20
CA ALA A 571 7.63 -20.59 -28.96
C ALA A 571 6.43 -20.87 -28.04
N ARG A 572 5.22 -20.61 -28.55
CA ARG A 572 3.94 -20.87 -27.90
C ARG A 572 3.47 -22.30 -28.20
N THR A 573 4.36 -23.28 -27.96
CA THR A 573 4.05 -24.69 -28.21
C THR A 573 3.30 -25.28 -27.01
N PRO A 574 2.10 -25.85 -27.21
CA PRO A 574 1.38 -26.50 -26.12
C PRO A 574 2.19 -27.64 -25.47
N PRO A 575 1.90 -28.02 -24.22
CA PRO A 575 2.54 -29.16 -23.59
C PRO A 575 2.45 -30.44 -24.45
N GLU A 576 3.60 -31.09 -24.63
CA GLU A 576 3.70 -32.38 -25.31
C GLU A 576 3.30 -33.50 -24.33
N VAL A 577 2.10 -34.03 -24.48
CA VAL A 577 1.53 -35.07 -23.57
C VAL A 577 1.99 -36.48 -23.96
N GLN A 578 2.34 -36.68 -25.23
CA GLN A 578 2.99 -37.87 -25.77
C GLN A 578 3.90 -37.43 -26.92
N PRO A 579 4.91 -38.22 -27.32
CA PRO A 579 5.77 -37.86 -28.45
C PRO A 579 4.96 -37.49 -29.71
N GLY A 580 5.12 -36.26 -30.19
CA GLY A 580 4.38 -35.70 -31.33
C GLY A 580 2.94 -35.28 -31.04
N VAL A 581 2.47 -35.35 -29.78
CA VAL A 581 1.11 -35.03 -29.37
C VAL A 581 1.12 -33.85 -28.40
N TYR A 582 0.60 -32.71 -28.87
CA TYR A 582 0.53 -31.46 -28.13
C TYR A 582 -0.91 -31.21 -27.70
N GLN A 583 -1.15 -30.79 -26.47
CA GLN A 583 -2.51 -30.57 -25.98
C GLN A 583 -2.63 -29.27 -25.20
N VAL A 584 -3.71 -28.52 -25.45
CA VAL A 584 -4.18 -27.44 -24.59
C VAL A 584 -5.40 -27.96 -23.84
N ASP A 585 -5.31 -27.98 -22.51
CA ASP A 585 -6.43 -28.19 -21.60
C ASP A 585 -7.09 -26.84 -21.38
N VAL A 586 -8.26 -26.63 -21.98
CA VAL A 586 -8.98 -25.37 -22.03
C VAL A 586 -9.80 -25.24 -20.74
N GLY A 587 -9.64 -24.11 -20.07
CA GLY A 587 -10.21 -23.86 -18.75
C GLY A 587 -9.28 -24.24 -17.60
N ALA A 588 -8.17 -24.94 -17.86
CA ALA A 588 -7.14 -25.21 -16.86
C ALA A 588 -6.11 -24.07 -16.77
N ASP A 589 -5.40 -23.99 -15.63
CA ASP A 589 -4.36 -22.99 -15.41
C ASP A 589 -3.29 -23.00 -16.53
N GLY A 590 -3.04 -21.85 -17.14
CA GLY A 590 -2.04 -21.67 -18.18
C GLY A 590 -2.59 -21.66 -19.60
N ASP A 591 -3.87 -22.01 -19.78
CA ASP A 591 -4.53 -21.99 -21.08
C ASP A 591 -4.61 -20.58 -21.68
N GLU A 592 -4.58 -19.54 -20.84
CA GLU A 592 -4.63 -18.12 -21.21
C GLU A 592 -3.49 -17.74 -22.16
N SER A 593 -2.40 -18.50 -22.15
CA SER A 593 -1.28 -18.32 -23.08
C SER A 593 -1.67 -18.57 -24.54
N TYR A 594 -2.75 -19.32 -24.79
CA TYR A 594 -3.16 -19.78 -26.12
C TYR A 594 -4.46 -19.12 -26.59
N LEU A 595 -5.26 -18.53 -25.69
CA LEU A 595 -6.60 -18.04 -26.04
C LEU A 595 -6.58 -16.69 -26.74
N GLY A 596 -7.39 -16.57 -27.78
CA GLY A 596 -7.75 -15.33 -28.44
C GLY A 596 -9.12 -14.80 -27.99
N TRP A 597 -9.67 -13.87 -28.77
CA TRP A 597 -11.04 -13.43 -28.57
C TRP A 597 -12.05 -14.56 -28.82
N GLY A 598 -13.23 -14.43 -28.21
CA GLY A 598 -14.34 -15.37 -28.37
C GLY A 598 -14.53 -16.34 -27.22
N PHE A 599 -13.53 -16.48 -26.34
CA PHE A 599 -13.61 -17.27 -25.10
C PHE A 599 -14.08 -16.43 -23.92
N TYR A 600 -14.84 -17.05 -23.02
CA TYR A 600 -15.15 -16.55 -21.68
C TYR A 600 -14.15 -17.09 -20.64
N TRP A 601 -14.33 -16.66 -19.38
CA TRP A 601 -13.58 -17.16 -18.23
C TRP A 601 -13.76 -18.67 -18.01
N PRO A 602 -12.83 -19.34 -17.31
CA PRO A 602 -12.88 -20.77 -17.09
C PRO A 602 -14.03 -21.18 -16.15
N GLU A 603 -14.61 -22.34 -16.40
CA GLU A 603 -15.61 -22.95 -15.53
C GLU A 603 -15.26 -24.41 -15.24
N TYR A 604 -15.71 -24.90 -14.08
CA TYR A 604 -15.38 -26.24 -13.58
C TYR A 604 -16.60 -27.12 -13.27
N PRO A 605 -17.56 -27.29 -14.20
CA PRO A 605 -18.73 -28.10 -13.93
C PRO A 605 -18.36 -29.58 -13.81
N ALA A 606 -18.82 -30.21 -12.74
CA ALA A 606 -18.58 -31.64 -12.48
C ALA A 606 -17.08 -32.07 -12.52
N GLY A 607 -16.16 -31.14 -12.27
CA GLY A 607 -14.72 -31.41 -12.26
C GLY A 607 -14.04 -31.42 -13.64
N ILE A 608 -14.72 -30.97 -14.69
CA ILE A 608 -14.16 -30.76 -16.03
C ILE A 608 -13.75 -29.29 -16.14
N SER A 609 -12.51 -29.01 -16.54
CA SER A 609 -12.09 -27.67 -16.97
C SER A 609 -12.65 -27.40 -18.36
N TRP A 610 -13.34 -26.27 -18.54
CA TRP A 610 -13.70 -25.83 -19.89
C TRP A 610 -13.87 -24.32 -19.96
N ARG A 611 -13.97 -23.80 -21.19
CA ARG A 611 -14.41 -22.42 -21.44
C ARG A 611 -15.55 -22.39 -22.42
N TRP A 612 -16.50 -21.49 -22.17
CA TRP A 612 -17.51 -21.15 -23.16
C TRP A 612 -16.92 -20.29 -24.27
N MET A 613 -17.32 -20.60 -25.49
CA MET A 613 -17.20 -19.77 -26.68
C MET A 613 -18.54 -19.09 -26.95
N GLY A 614 -18.53 -17.89 -27.52
CA GLY A 614 -19.75 -17.21 -27.98
C GLY A 614 -19.74 -15.69 -27.77
N ALA A 615 -18.69 -15.16 -27.13
CA ALA A 615 -18.51 -13.71 -26.96
C ALA A 615 -18.39 -12.97 -28.31
N TYR A 616 -17.94 -13.66 -29.34
CA TYR A 616 -17.81 -13.19 -30.71
C TYR A 616 -18.41 -14.23 -31.67
N PRO A 617 -18.58 -13.93 -32.98
CA PRO A 617 -19.03 -14.93 -33.96
C PRO A 617 -18.07 -16.11 -34.16
N GLN A 618 -16.85 -16.01 -33.63
CA GLN A 618 -15.82 -17.04 -33.67
C GLN A 618 -14.97 -16.95 -32.40
N ALA A 619 -14.32 -18.05 -32.05
CA ALA A 619 -13.25 -18.05 -31.04
C ALA A 619 -11.91 -18.39 -31.70
N GLU A 620 -10.80 -17.90 -31.15
CA GLU A 620 -9.48 -18.06 -31.74
C GLU A 620 -8.50 -18.66 -30.73
N LEU A 621 -7.68 -19.60 -31.18
CA LEU A 621 -6.60 -20.21 -30.42
C LEU A 621 -5.30 -20.07 -31.19
N TYR A 622 -4.25 -19.66 -30.49
CA TYR A 622 -2.94 -19.34 -31.04
C TYR A 622 -1.90 -20.33 -30.50
N VAL A 623 -1.24 -21.07 -31.40
CA VAL A 623 -0.24 -22.08 -31.03
C VAL A 623 0.95 -22.07 -31.98
N ASP A 624 2.08 -22.58 -31.52
CA ASP A 624 3.22 -22.95 -32.36
C ASP A 624 3.36 -24.48 -32.35
N LEU A 625 3.51 -25.12 -33.50
CA LEU A 625 3.64 -26.57 -33.64
C LEU A 625 4.83 -26.88 -34.56
N PRO A 626 5.62 -27.93 -34.30
CA PRO A 626 6.62 -28.36 -35.28
C PRO A 626 6.01 -28.59 -36.67
N PRO A 627 6.72 -28.29 -37.78
CA PRO A 627 6.17 -28.53 -39.11
C PRO A 627 5.93 -30.02 -39.38
N ALA A 628 4.66 -30.45 -39.38
CA ALA A 628 4.21 -31.81 -39.71
C ALA A 628 2.75 -31.81 -40.20
N ASP A 629 2.28 -32.96 -40.69
CA ASP A 629 0.83 -33.21 -40.83
C ASP A 629 0.26 -33.47 -39.42
N TYR A 630 -0.98 -33.04 -39.15
CA TYR A 630 -1.62 -33.19 -37.84
C TYR A 630 -3.04 -33.73 -37.92
N GLU A 631 -3.42 -34.54 -36.94
CA GLU A 631 -4.80 -34.75 -36.54
C GLU A 631 -5.13 -33.82 -35.37
N ILE A 632 -6.02 -32.85 -35.60
CA ILE A 632 -6.57 -31.99 -34.56
C ILE A 632 -7.79 -32.69 -33.99
N SER A 633 -7.74 -33.09 -32.73
CA SER A 633 -8.90 -33.60 -31.99
C SER A 633 -9.33 -32.61 -30.92
N LEU A 634 -10.63 -32.47 -30.67
CA LEU A 634 -11.15 -31.57 -29.63
C LEU A 634 -12.40 -32.16 -28.98
N ALA A 635 -12.58 -31.85 -27.69
CA ALA A 635 -13.77 -32.24 -26.93
C ALA A 635 -14.66 -31.03 -26.66
N VAL A 636 -15.86 -31.04 -27.22
CA VAL A 636 -16.75 -29.87 -27.27
C VAL A 636 -18.21 -30.28 -27.04
N GLN A 637 -18.99 -29.37 -26.45
CA GLN A 637 -20.43 -29.51 -26.25
C GLN A 637 -21.14 -28.23 -26.69
N SER A 638 -22.36 -28.33 -27.25
CA SER A 638 -23.12 -27.15 -27.61
C SER A 638 -24.00 -26.65 -26.47
N PHE A 639 -24.19 -25.33 -26.42
CA PHE A 639 -25.14 -24.70 -25.53
C PHE A 639 -26.56 -24.76 -26.09
N TRP A 640 -27.52 -25.24 -25.28
CA TRP A 640 -28.99 -25.22 -25.48
C TRP A 640 -29.58 -25.96 -26.70
N ARG A 641 -28.98 -25.85 -27.89
CA ARG A 641 -29.39 -26.54 -29.12
C ARG A 641 -28.18 -27.04 -29.89
N GLU A 642 -28.43 -27.90 -30.87
CA GLU A 642 -27.39 -28.39 -31.79
C GLU A 642 -26.78 -27.22 -32.60
N ARG A 643 -25.46 -27.22 -32.75
CA ARG A 643 -24.68 -26.14 -33.37
C ARG A 643 -23.73 -26.67 -34.42
N SER A 644 -23.52 -25.93 -35.52
CA SER A 644 -22.47 -26.28 -36.47
C SER A 644 -21.14 -25.67 -36.04
N LEU A 645 -20.07 -26.45 -36.06
CA LEU A 645 -18.70 -26.00 -35.83
C LEU A 645 -17.85 -26.26 -37.07
N GLN A 646 -17.19 -25.23 -37.57
CA GLN A 646 -16.14 -25.33 -38.58
C GLN A 646 -14.80 -24.91 -37.96
N ILE A 647 -13.79 -25.75 -38.13
CA ILE A 647 -12.41 -25.42 -37.76
C ILE A 647 -11.71 -24.78 -38.96
N VAL A 648 -11.08 -23.63 -38.73
CA VAL A 648 -10.27 -22.94 -39.73
C VAL A 648 -8.85 -22.82 -39.20
N VAL A 649 -7.86 -23.32 -39.93
CA VAL A 649 -6.45 -23.22 -39.54
C VAL A 649 -5.71 -22.35 -40.54
N ASN A 650 -5.10 -21.25 -40.07
CA ASN A 650 -4.41 -20.27 -40.92
C ASN A 650 -5.25 -19.84 -42.15
N GLY A 651 -6.54 -19.59 -41.94
CA GLY A 651 -7.49 -19.21 -42.99
C GLY A 651 -7.96 -20.34 -43.91
N THR A 652 -7.47 -21.57 -43.73
CA THR A 652 -7.94 -22.75 -44.47
C THR A 652 -9.04 -23.46 -43.68
N ALA A 653 -10.26 -23.45 -44.21
CA ALA A 653 -11.38 -24.17 -43.63
C ALA A 653 -11.20 -25.70 -43.77
N LEU A 654 -11.44 -26.41 -42.67
CA LEU A 654 -11.54 -27.86 -42.61
C LEU A 654 -13.01 -28.29 -42.71
N ASP A 655 -13.32 -29.51 -42.26
CA ASP A 655 -14.69 -30.04 -42.24
C ASP A 655 -15.59 -29.29 -41.23
N THR A 656 -16.90 -29.34 -41.49
CA THR A 656 -17.95 -28.83 -40.59
C THR A 656 -18.64 -29.99 -39.91
N VAL A 657 -18.78 -29.92 -38.59
CA VAL A 657 -19.44 -30.94 -37.77
C VAL A 657 -20.63 -30.35 -37.02
N SER A 658 -21.55 -31.21 -36.60
CA SER A 658 -22.71 -30.85 -35.80
C SER A 658 -22.49 -31.27 -34.35
N ILE A 659 -22.51 -30.31 -33.44
CA ILE A 659 -22.24 -30.48 -32.01
C ILE A 659 -23.56 -30.54 -31.25
N LYS A 660 -23.76 -31.58 -30.46
CA LYS A 660 -24.98 -31.82 -29.68
C LYS A 660 -24.88 -31.26 -28.26
N THR A 661 -26.04 -31.14 -27.62
CA THR A 661 -26.22 -30.57 -26.28
C THR A 661 -26.02 -31.54 -25.13
N ASP A 662 -26.07 -32.85 -25.40
CA ASP A 662 -26.32 -33.85 -24.35
C ASP A 662 -25.07 -34.23 -23.56
N PHE A 663 -23.91 -34.22 -24.20
CA PHE A 663 -22.63 -34.60 -23.61
C PHE A 663 -21.46 -34.01 -24.41
N LEU A 664 -20.28 -33.97 -23.79
CA LEU A 664 -19.04 -33.59 -24.44
C LEU A 664 -18.66 -34.61 -25.53
N GLN A 665 -18.49 -34.16 -26.76
CA GLN A 665 -18.21 -35.00 -27.92
C GLN A 665 -16.81 -34.75 -28.47
N GLU A 666 -16.11 -35.82 -28.84
CA GLU A 666 -14.82 -35.72 -29.51
C GLU A 666 -14.97 -35.71 -31.03
N PHE A 667 -14.27 -34.77 -31.68
CA PHE A 667 -14.18 -34.67 -33.14
C PHE A 667 -12.73 -34.56 -33.56
N THR A 668 -12.39 -35.14 -34.72
CA THR A 668 -11.04 -35.15 -35.28
C THR A 668 -11.03 -34.59 -36.70
N PHE A 669 -10.05 -33.75 -37.00
CA PHE A 669 -9.87 -33.07 -38.28
C PHE A 669 -8.42 -33.26 -38.75
N PHE A 670 -8.23 -33.56 -40.03
CA PHE A 670 -6.89 -33.65 -40.62
C PHE A 670 -6.41 -32.27 -41.10
N VAL A 671 -5.18 -31.91 -40.76
CA VAL A 671 -4.52 -30.66 -41.17
C VAL A 671 -3.19 -30.96 -41.83
N PRO A 672 -3.05 -30.67 -43.13
CA PRO A 672 -1.80 -30.95 -43.83
C PRO A 672 -0.72 -29.93 -43.44
N GLN A 673 0.55 -30.36 -43.45
CA GLN A 673 1.73 -29.55 -43.11
C GLN A 673 1.78 -28.21 -43.86
N LYS A 674 1.32 -28.18 -45.12
CA LYS A 674 1.27 -26.95 -45.93
C LYS A 674 0.39 -25.85 -45.31
N VAL A 675 -0.60 -26.21 -44.49
CA VAL A 675 -1.48 -25.28 -43.76
C VAL A 675 -0.82 -24.83 -42.46
N ILE A 676 -0.08 -25.72 -41.80
CA ILE A 676 0.74 -25.42 -40.62
C ILE A 676 1.90 -24.47 -40.96
N GLY A 677 2.45 -24.56 -42.17
CA GLY A 677 3.50 -23.68 -42.66
C GLY A 677 4.84 -23.93 -41.97
N ASP A 678 5.45 -22.87 -41.44
CA ASP A 678 6.72 -22.94 -40.69
C ASP A 678 6.53 -23.35 -39.21
N GLY A 679 5.28 -23.61 -38.81
CA GLY A 679 4.96 -24.04 -37.46
C GLY A 679 4.79 -22.91 -36.45
N LYS A 680 4.86 -21.65 -36.89
CA LYS A 680 4.76 -20.49 -36.01
C LYS A 680 3.47 -19.72 -36.23
N HIS A 681 2.94 -19.18 -35.14
CA HIS A 681 1.80 -18.28 -35.09
C HIS A 681 0.57 -18.87 -35.78
N ILE A 682 0.33 -20.16 -35.53
CA ILE A 682 -0.80 -20.88 -36.09
C ILE A 682 -2.06 -20.37 -35.40
N ILE A 683 -3.03 -19.95 -36.20
CA ILE A 683 -4.34 -19.51 -35.74
C ILE A 683 -5.34 -20.62 -36.03
N VAL A 684 -5.93 -21.16 -34.98
CA VAL A 684 -7.06 -22.10 -35.03
C VAL A 684 -8.32 -21.32 -34.67
N GLN A 685 -9.23 -21.16 -35.63
CA GLN A 685 -10.50 -20.48 -35.42
C GLN A 685 -11.65 -21.49 -35.32
N PHE A 686 -12.50 -21.29 -34.33
CA PHE A 686 -13.73 -22.04 -34.09
C PHE A 686 -14.89 -21.19 -34.59
N VAL A 687 -15.39 -21.50 -35.79
CA VAL A 687 -16.49 -20.76 -36.43
C VAL A 687 -17.79 -21.50 -36.18
N TYR A 688 -18.75 -20.85 -35.54
CA TYR A 688 -20.08 -21.40 -35.23
C TYR A 688 -21.19 -20.52 -35.78
N ASP A 689 -22.40 -21.07 -35.90
CA ASP A 689 -23.54 -20.42 -36.57
C ASP A 689 -24.09 -19.22 -35.79
N SER A 690 -24.35 -19.39 -34.48
CA SER A 690 -24.78 -18.30 -33.58
C SER A 690 -24.64 -18.72 -32.11
N PRO A 691 -24.51 -17.78 -31.16
CA PRO A 691 -24.71 -18.07 -29.74
C PRO A 691 -26.19 -17.98 -29.33
N ASP A 692 -26.56 -18.52 -28.17
CA ASP A 692 -27.81 -18.21 -27.46
C ASP A 692 -27.48 -17.62 -26.08
N VAL A 693 -28.38 -16.82 -25.50
CA VAL A 693 -28.21 -16.27 -24.15
C VAL A 693 -29.03 -17.11 -23.16
N PRO A 694 -28.44 -17.68 -22.08
CA PRO A 694 -29.15 -18.51 -21.11
C PRO A 694 -30.40 -17.84 -20.51
N THR A 695 -30.33 -16.52 -20.30
CA THR A 695 -31.46 -15.72 -19.82
C THR A 695 -32.62 -15.67 -20.82
N ASP A 696 -32.33 -15.57 -22.12
CA ASP A 696 -33.33 -15.46 -23.17
C ASP A 696 -34.06 -16.79 -23.42
N VAL A 697 -33.37 -17.91 -23.19
CA VAL A 697 -33.95 -19.26 -23.31
C VAL A 697 -34.56 -19.78 -22.00
N GLY A 698 -34.55 -18.97 -20.94
CA GLY A 698 -35.17 -19.29 -19.65
C GLY A 698 -34.44 -20.38 -18.84
N GLN A 699 -33.14 -20.58 -19.09
CA GLN A 699 -32.35 -21.60 -18.38
C GLN A 699 -31.73 -21.05 -17.08
N SER A 700 -31.24 -19.81 -17.08
CA SER A 700 -30.60 -19.18 -15.92
C SER A 700 -30.68 -17.64 -16.00
N ALA A 701 -30.04 -16.93 -15.05
CA ALA A 701 -29.90 -15.47 -15.09
C ALA A 701 -28.59 -14.99 -15.76
N ASP A 702 -27.85 -15.91 -16.39
CA ASP A 702 -26.60 -15.62 -17.06
C ASP A 702 -26.83 -14.84 -18.37
N PRO A 703 -26.30 -13.61 -18.50
CA PRO A 703 -26.51 -12.76 -19.66
C PRO A 703 -25.54 -13.01 -20.82
N ARG A 704 -24.57 -13.94 -20.67
CA ARG A 704 -23.56 -14.19 -21.71
C ARG A 704 -24.15 -14.83 -22.95
N SER A 705 -23.53 -14.59 -24.10
CA SER A 705 -23.85 -15.26 -25.35
C SER A 705 -23.04 -16.55 -25.45
N LEU A 706 -23.66 -17.71 -25.22
CA LEU A 706 -22.97 -19.01 -25.18
C LEU A 706 -23.28 -19.82 -26.45
N ALA A 707 -22.25 -20.36 -27.10
CA ALA A 707 -22.37 -21.19 -28.28
C ALA A 707 -21.91 -22.63 -28.00
N LEU A 708 -20.64 -22.79 -27.60
CA LEU A 708 -19.98 -24.08 -27.44
C LEU A 708 -19.09 -24.05 -26.20
N ALA A 709 -19.02 -25.12 -25.41
CA ALA A 709 -18.03 -25.29 -24.36
C ALA A 709 -16.90 -26.19 -24.86
N LEU A 710 -15.65 -25.76 -24.72
CA LEU A 710 -14.45 -26.48 -25.12
C LEU A 710 -13.66 -26.90 -23.89
N ASP A 711 -13.43 -28.22 -23.75
CA ASP A 711 -12.65 -28.84 -22.66
C ASP A 711 -11.17 -28.93 -23.04
N TRP A 712 -10.84 -29.56 -24.18
CA TRP A 712 -9.45 -29.61 -24.64
C TRP A 712 -9.35 -29.64 -26.16
N ILE A 713 -8.16 -29.28 -26.66
CA ILE A 713 -7.76 -29.44 -28.05
C ILE A 713 -6.37 -30.10 -28.12
N ARG A 714 -6.24 -31.11 -28.98
CA ARG A 714 -5.05 -31.95 -29.13
C ARG A 714 -4.59 -31.95 -30.59
N PHE A 715 -3.29 -31.81 -30.79
CA PHE A 715 -2.62 -31.84 -32.08
C PHE A 715 -1.69 -33.06 -32.10
N ALA A 716 -2.06 -34.12 -32.81
CA ALA A 716 -1.24 -35.32 -32.96
C ALA A 716 -0.53 -35.31 -34.32
N ALA A 717 0.80 -35.27 -34.34
CA ALA A 717 1.58 -35.34 -35.56
C ALA A 717 1.36 -36.70 -36.24
N VAL A 718 1.11 -36.69 -37.55
CA VAL A 718 0.88 -37.88 -38.36
C VAL A 718 2.07 -38.06 -39.29
N ASP A 719 2.59 -39.28 -39.38
CA ASP A 719 3.60 -39.59 -40.38
C ASP A 719 3.02 -39.40 -41.78
N PRO A 720 3.73 -38.74 -42.71
CA PRO A 720 3.22 -38.52 -44.05
C PRO A 720 2.85 -39.87 -44.66
N PRO A 721 1.65 -40.01 -45.25
CA PRO A 721 1.14 -41.27 -45.76
C PRO A 721 2.09 -41.83 -46.83
N GLY A 722 2.98 -42.76 -46.43
CA GLY A 722 4.01 -43.35 -47.30
C GLY A 722 5.42 -43.44 -46.72
N ALA A 723 5.72 -42.88 -45.55
CA ALA A 723 7.07 -42.98 -44.93
C ALA A 723 7.35 -44.32 -44.20
N GLY A 724 6.32 -45.16 -44.03
CA GLY A 724 6.44 -46.48 -43.40
C GLY A 724 6.01 -47.62 -44.33
N ARG A 725 6.87 -47.98 -45.30
CA ARG A 725 6.98 -49.35 -45.84
C ARG A 725 8.40 -49.65 -46.28
#